data_AF-A0A6A6XXR1-F1
#
_entry.id   AF-A0A6A6XXR1-F1
#
_cell.length_a   1.000
_cell.length_b   1.000
_cell.length_c   1.000
_cell.angle_alpha   90.00
_cell.angle_beta   90.00
_cell.angle_gamma   90.00
#
_symmetry.space_group_name_H-M   'P 1'
#
loop_
_entity.id
_entity.type
_entity.pdbx_description
1 polymer ?
#
loop_
_entity_poly.entity_id
_entity_poly.type
_entity_poly.pdbx_seq_one_letter_code
_entity_poly.pdbx_strand_id
1 'polypeptide(L)'
;MKPIISTTGKTTQLRYELPLRAYDSKVYPVKAPNGSTIILYGHETGVGALWRGGRPLKKTTAPPPKQPPKPPKVNGTSTDTIMIIDSDDDAPPAPQALPKADFEEEEEELDPDHPYPSIIQQLRLSLNTQVLHIAVPQIPAISAVRPADSIPAIFSKKIVFAVTCADYSVRVITLPLSPPSDAAKATPFRPKSQWGEEVVKVPTHAGHQSIPRGITMTWTSRSEANFDEGSGDDMNVDADESTTPGRRRARRKQSRSRSGHRAEKGWDLLVASHSTELGGLLKIWRFGLTGTSIAATTPIAAYQTLPLRKLATQVIFNSAQYPKRRHSQLLITDASGNARIYDPFAPRQASRTAGTKPEPGNFIALFRTTFEHTKSNSPTLPVLAARKPILDAAWASDGHHILALLADGEWGIWDVGRTGPSPPSDPSAFSIRGFVVTSESSRSGSGPSSPKIRNGRTSLAPMTPNTRRTKGESLFHGVSTSSSTPNHGGVSVASLPSVVGGASEDSVVIWYGSEVFRISNLEKFLSRTASGNANGGSLPAPGLTPLQGIALHGEAITSVNQLDTTVREARLAIPRDVLIFTDHRVIITVNTTQPLGRDLNAAFAKEQADEAEARKTDQALLARGELDLGGMGRLLEDMEGSGSASGQRSMVIGNPRKVLFASSTT
;
A
#
# COMPACT_ATOMS: atom_id res chain seq x y z
N MET A 1 -12.34 -13.40 -14.75
CA MET A 1 -12.19 -12.23 -15.66
C MET A 1 -10.86 -12.39 -16.39
N LYS A 2 -10.82 -12.39 -17.72
CA LYS A 2 -9.56 -12.59 -18.46
C LYS A 2 -8.88 -11.24 -18.74
N PRO A 3 -7.56 -11.11 -18.50
CA PRO A 3 -6.85 -9.87 -18.83
C PRO A 3 -6.55 -9.77 -20.34
N ILE A 4 -6.49 -8.55 -20.82
CA ILE A 4 -5.81 -8.19 -22.07
C ILE A 4 -4.36 -7.85 -21.70
N ILE A 5 -3.40 -8.52 -22.34
CA ILE A 5 -1.98 -8.45 -21.97
C ILE A 5 -1.24 -7.59 -22.99
N SER A 6 -0.40 -6.69 -22.50
CA SER A 6 0.57 -5.96 -23.32
C SER A 6 1.93 -5.98 -22.64
N THR A 7 2.96 -6.39 -23.36
CA THR A 7 4.33 -6.53 -22.83
C THR A 7 5.24 -5.52 -23.51
N THR A 8 5.93 -4.71 -22.72
CA THR A 8 6.89 -3.70 -23.19
C THR A 8 8.20 -3.87 -22.42
N GLY A 9 9.20 -4.48 -23.06
CA GLY A 9 10.49 -4.75 -22.42
C GLY A 9 10.36 -5.66 -21.20
N LYS A 10 10.69 -5.15 -20.01
CA LYS A 10 10.60 -5.87 -18.72
C LYS A 10 9.31 -5.60 -17.95
N THR A 11 8.38 -4.84 -18.53
CA THR A 11 7.11 -4.50 -17.90
C THR A 11 5.95 -5.14 -18.65
N THR A 12 5.04 -5.74 -17.89
CA THR A 12 3.84 -6.37 -18.41
C THR A 12 2.62 -5.66 -17.86
N GLN A 13 1.68 -5.33 -18.74
CA GLN A 13 0.44 -4.67 -18.40
C GLN A 13 -0.71 -5.66 -18.56
N LEU A 14 -1.45 -5.86 -17.47
CA LEU A 14 -2.67 -6.66 -17.43
C LEU A 14 -3.85 -5.70 -17.34
N ARG A 15 -4.66 -5.65 -18.39
CA ARG A 15 -5.85 -4.80 -18.47
C ARG A 15 -7.11 -5.62 -18.26
N TYR A 16 -8.00 -5.13 -17.43
CA TYR A 16 -9.31 -5.69 -17.14
C TYR A 16 -10.39 -4.62 -17.39
N GLU A 17 -11.49 -4.99 -18.05
CA GLU A 17 -12.59 -4.06 -18.36
C GLU A 17 -13.72 -4.14 -17.32
N LEU A 18 -13.97 -3.04 -16.63
CA LEU A 18 -15.03 -2.95 -15.62
C LEU A 18 -16.36 -2.57 -16.29
N PRO A 19 -17.46 -3.26 -15.97
CA PRO A 19 -18.77 -2.94 -16.56
C PRO A 19 -19.41 -1.69 -15.96
N LEU A 20 -18.96 -1.24 -14.80
CA LEU A 20 -19.45 -0.03 -14.12
C LEU A 20 -18.30 0.93 -13.91
N ARG A 21 -18.61 2.22 -13.90
CA ARG A 21 -17.62 3.25 -13.64
C ARG A 21 -17.04 3.12 -12.22
N ALA A 22 -15.73 3.12 -12.10
CA ALA A 22 -15.00 3.10 -10.84
C ALA A 22 -14.59 4.51 -10.42
N TYR A 23 -14.78 4.85 -9.15
CA TYR A 23 -14.45 6.19 -8.61
C TYR A 23 -13.21 6.21 -7.74
N ASP A 24 -13.02 5.17 -6.93
CA ASP A 24 -11.88 5.01 -6.03
C ASP A 24 -11.61 3.52 -5.80
N SER A 25 -10.38 3.19 -5.41
CA SER A 25 -9.97 1.82 -5.12
C SER A 25 -8.95 1.77 -3.98
N LYS A 26 -8.95 0.66 -3.24
CA LYS A 26 -7.97 0.36 -2.18
C LYS A 26 -7.62 -1.12 -2.18
N VAL A 27 -6.35 -1.41 -1.96
CA VAL A 27 -5.88 -2.77 -1.64
C VAL A 27 -6.06 -2.98 -0.15
N TYR A 28 -6.76 -4.03 0.25
CA TYR A 28 -6.92 -4.36 1.66
C TYR A 28 -5.62 -4.97 2.19
N PRO A 29 -5.11 -4.52 3.36
CA PRO A 29 -3.76 -4.86 3.80
C PRO A 29 -3.60 -6.29 4.34
N VAL A 30 -4.71 -7.00 4.58
CA VAL A 30 -4.68 -8.40 5.04
C VAL A 30 -5.07 -9.32 3.90
N LYS A 31 -4.21 -10.29 3.59
CA LYS A 31 -4.50 -11.33 2.60
C LYS A 31 -5.63 -12.24 3.11
N ALA A 32 -6.41 -12.79 2.18
CA ALA A 32 -7.42 -13.77 2.51
C ALA A 32 -6.80 -15.10 2.99
N PRO A 33 -7.57 -16.00 3.64
CA PRO A 33 -7.05 -17.30 4.12
C PRO A 33 -6.49 -18.21 3.02
N ASN A 34 -6.88 -17.99 1.77
CA ASN A 34 -6.32 -18.68 0.60
C ASN A 34 -5.05 -18.00 0.04
N GLY A 35 -4.54 -16.93 0.68
CA GLY A 35 -3.36 -16.19 0.23
C GLY A 35 -3.65 -15.09 -0.80
N SER A 36 -4.91 -14.90 -1.19
CA SER A 36 -5.28 -13.91 -2.21
C SER A 36 -5.21 -12.47 -1.70
N THR A 37 -4.79 -11.56 -2.58
CA THR A 37 -4.83 -10.12 -2.35
C THR A 37 -6.25 -9.61 -2.66
N ILE A 38 -6.79 -8.80 -1.75
CA ILE A 38 -8.16 -8.28 -1.86
C ILE A 38 -8.09 -6.83 -2.37
N ILE A 39 -8.78 -6.56 -3.47
CA ILE A 39 -8.89 -5.23 -4.07
C ILE A 39 -10.35 -4.78 -3.96
N LEU A 40 -10.58 -3.64 -3.31
CA LEU A 40 -11.88 -3.00 -3.17
C LEU A 40 -11.96 -1.82 -4.14
N TYR A 41 -13.11 -1.64 -4.81
CA TYR A 41 -13.36 -0.47 -5.65
C TYR A 41 -14.80 0.02 -5.54
N GLY A 42 -14.98 1.34 -5.54
CA GLY A 42 -16.28 1.99 -5.47
C GLY A 42 -16.83 2.22 -6.87
N HIS A 43 -18.12 1.95 -7.08
CA HIS A 43 -18.79 2.14 -8.36
C HIS A 43 -20.19 2.76 -8.20
N GLU A 44 -20.87 2.99 -9.31
CA GLU A 44 -22.15 3.71 -9.41
C GLU A 44 -23.29 3.15 -8.54
N THR A 45 -23.25 1.85 -8.23
CA THR A 45 -24.33 1.14 -7.50
C THR A 45 -23.88 0.56 -6.16
N GLY A 46 -22.60 0.71 -5.79
CA GLY A 46 -22.06 0.16 -4.55
C GLY A 46 -20.56 -0.11 -4.61
N VAL A 47 -20.14 -1.27 -4.09
CA VAL A 47 -18.72 -1.65 -3.94
C VAL A 47 -18.45 -3.00 -4.59
N GLY A 48 -17.36 -3.08 -5.35
CA GLY A 48 -16.81 -4.33 -5.85
C GLY A 48 -15.64 -4.81 -4.99
N ALA A 49 -15.52 -6.11 -4.80
CA ALA A 49 -14.36 -6.76 -4.19
C ALA A 49 -13.81 -7.83 -5.14
N LEU A 50 -12.49 -7.85 -5.32
CA LEU A 50 -11.75 -8.80 -6.16
C LEU A 50 -10.74 -9.54 -5.29
N TRP A 51 -10.68 -10.86 -5.41
CA TRP A 51 -9.63 -11.69 -4.81
C TRP A 51 -8.69 -12.15 -5.93
N ARG A 52 -7.42 -11.73 -5.85
CA ARG A 52 -6.39 -11.98 -6.86
C ARG A 52 -5.25 -12.84 -6.31
N GLY A 53 -4.87 -13.88 -7.04
CA GLY A 53 -3.81 -14.85 -6.68
C GLY A 53 -4.16 -15.72 -5.47
N GLY A 54 -3.24 -16.58 -5.06
CA GLY A 54 -3.47 -17.52 -3.96
C GLY A 54 -4.13 -18.82 -4.42
N ARG A 55 -4.56 -19.65 -3.48
CA ARG A 55 -5.15 -20.97 -3.76
C ARG A 55 -6.54 -20.83 -4.39
N PRO A 56 -6.80 -21.47 -5.55
CA PRO A 56 -8.09 -21.42 -6.22
C PRO A 56 -9.19 -22.14 -5.42
N LEU A 57 -10.44 -21.82 -5.74
CA LEU A 57 -11.62 -22.49 -5.16
C LEU A 57 -11.72 -23.91 -5.70
N LYS A 58 -11.96 -24.90 -4.84
CA LYS A 58 -12.22 -26.28 -5.27
C LYS A 58 -13.45 -26.31 -6.17
N LYS A 59 -13.27 -26.64 -7.45
CA LYS A 59 -14.38 -26.86 -8.37
C LYS A 59 -15.11 -28.14 -7.95
N THR A 60 -16.40 -28.02 -7.62
CA THR A 60 -17.26 -29.18 -7.36
C THR A 60 -17.64 -29.85 -8.70
N THR A 61 -16.65 -30.37 -9.42
CA THR A 61 -16.84 -31.15 -10.65
C THR A 61 -16.42 -32.59 -10.41
N ALA A 62 -17.13 -33.25 -9.52
CA ALA A 62 -17.40 -34.68 -9.59
C ALA A 62 -18.65 -34.96 -8.77
N PRO A 63 -19.69 -35.63 -9.31
CA PRO A 63 -20.66 -36.27 -8.44
C PRO A 63 -19.88 -37.23 -7.52
N PRO A 64 -20.24 -37.33 -6.22
CA PRO A 64 -19.55 -38.25 -5.32
C PRO A 64 -19.55 -39.64 -5.99
N PRO A 65 -18.42 -40.36 -5.99
CA PRO A 65 -18.39 -41.72 -6.53
C PRO A 65 -19.52 -42.48 -5.84
N LYS A 66 -20.46 -43.00 -6.64
CA LYS A 66 -21.54 -43.85 -6.15
C LYS A 66 -20.90 -44.90 -5.27
N GLN A 67 -21.16 -44.84 -3.97
CA GLN A 67 -20.73 -45.89 -3.05
C GLN A 67 -21.19 -47.22 -3.64
N PRO A 68 -20.32 -48.24 -3.69
CA PRO A 68 -20.74 -49.57 -4.12
C PRO A 68 -21.92 -50.01 -3.24
N PRO A 69 -22.97 -50.62 -3.82
CA PRO A 69 -24.17 -50.97 -3.09
C PRO A 69 -23.80 -51.86 -1.90
N LYS A 70 -24.24 -51.44 -0.70
CA LYS A 70 -24.09 -52.25 0.52
C LYS A 70 -24.70 -53.64 0.28
N PRO A 71 -24.01 -54.73 0.66
CA PRO A 71 -24.57 -56.07 0.54
C PRO A 71 -25.85 -56.19 1.39
N PRO A 72 -26.83 -56.98 0.95
CA PRO A 72 -28.14 -57.09 1.60
C PRO A 72 -27.98 -57.60 3.03
N LYS A 73 -28.60 -56.90 3.99
CA LYS A 73 -28.72 -57.33 5.39
C LYS A 73 -29.49 -58.64 5.44
N VAL A 74 -28.85 -59.67 5.99
CA VAL A 74 -29.48 -60.94 6.33
C VAL A 74 -30.13 -60.80 7.70
N ASN A 75 -31.40 -61.19 7.80
CA ASN A 75 -32.19 -61.21 9.04
C ASN A 75 -31.59 -62.19 10.06
N GLY A 76 -31.42 -61.75 11.30
CA GLY A 76 -30.97 -62.61 12.40
C GLY A 76 -30.96 -61.89 13.75
N THR A 77 -32.14 -61.86 14.38
CA THR A 77 -32.41 -61.92 15.83
C THR A 77 -31.37 -61.37 16.82
N SER A 78 -31.71 -60.25 17.49
CA SER A 78 -31.81 -60.25 18.96
C SER A 78 -32.61 -59.04 19.49
N THR A 79 -33.56 -59.43 20.32
CA THR A 79 -34.35 -58.74 21.34
C THR A 79 -33.82 -57.41 21.92
N ASP A 80 -34.67 -56.39 21.79
CA ASP A 80 -35.41 -55.75 22.88
C ASP A 80 -34.62 -54.93 23.93
N THR A 81 -34.58 -53.60 23.78
CA THR A 81 -34.60 -52.67 24.94
C THR A 81 -34.96 -51.23 24.55
N ILE A 82 -36.16 -50.82 24.97
CA ILE A 82 -36.63 -49.46 25.37
C ILE A 82 -36.83 -48.41 24.25
N MET A 83 -38.09 -48.27 23.86
CA MET A 83 -38.66 -47.03 23.34
C MET A 83 -38.88 -46.05 24.50
N ILE A 84 -38.27 -44.87 24.42
CA ILE A 84 -38.80 -43.67 25.08
C ILE A 84 -39.09 -42.66 23.97
N ILE A 85 -40.37 -42.48 23.71
CA ILE A 85 -40.93 -41.37 22.95
C ILE A 85 -41.34 -40.33 23.98
N ASP A 86 -40.58 -39.24 24.05
CA ASP A 86 -40.94 -37.92 24.57
C ASP A 86 -39.76 -37.02 24.15
N SER A 87 -39.87 -35.79 23.70
CA SER A 87 -40.95 -34.83 23.72
C SER A 87 -40.62 -33.74 22.70
N ASP A 88 -41.65 -33.00 22.32
CA ASP A 88 -41.67 -31.80 21.49
C ASP A 88 -40.57 -30.79 21.87
N ASP A 89 -39.63 -30.53 20.95
CA ASP A 89 -38.68 -29.40 21.04
C ASP A 89 -38.59 -28.75 19.66
N ASP A 90 -39.58 -27.90 19.37
CA ASP A 90 -39.59 -26.97 18.24
C ASP A 90 -38.54 -25.87 18.48
N ALA A 91 -37.27 -26.25 18.45
CA ALA A 91 -36.15 -25.33 18.48
C ALA A 91 -36.09 -24.60 17.14
N PRO A 92 -36.08 -23.26 17.10
CA PRO A 92 -35.97 -22.53 15.84
C PRO A 92 -34.68 -22.96 15.13
N PRO A 93 -34.71 -23.21 13.81
CA PRO A 93 -33.54 -23.68 13.09
C PRO A 93 -32.40 -22.69 13.29
N ALA A 94 -31.28 -23.17 13.81
CA ALA A 94 -30.05 -22.39 13.94
C ALA A 94 -29.77 -21.69 12.61
N PRO A 95 -29.40 -20.39 12.61
CA PRO A 95 -29.22 -19.65 11.38
C PRO A 95 -28.22 -20.38 10.49
N GLN A 96 -28.67 -20.79 9.29
CA GLN A 96 -27.86 -21.50 8.32
C GLN A 96 -26.60 -20.67 8.01
N ALA A 97 -25.48 -21.12 8.57
CA ALA A 97 -24.18 -20.54 8.30
C ALA A 97 -23.90 -20.59 6.79
N LEU A 98 -23.40 -19.49 6.22
CA LEU A 98 -23.03 -19.44 4.81
C LEU A 98 -22.03 -20.57 4.50
N PRO A 99 -22.16 -21.26 3.36
CA PRO A 99 -21.25 -22.34 3.00
C PRO A 99 -19.83 -21.80 2.90
N LYS A 100 -18.94 -22.31 3.77
CA LYS A 100 -17.53 -21.96 3.78
C LYS A 100 -16.90 -22.37 2.45
N ALA A 101 -16.01 -21.53 1.93
CA ALA A 101 -15.28 -21.84 0.72
C ALA A 101 -14.17 -22.86 1.02
N ASP A 102 -14.14 -23.94 0.23
CA ASP A 102 -13.05 -24.92 0.24
C ASP A 102 -12.04 -24.57 -0.87
N PHE A 103 -10.75 -24.67 -0.55
CA PHE A 103 -9.64 -24.30 -1.44
C PHE A 103 -8.81 -25.53 -1.80
N GLU A 104 -8.17 -25.48 -2.96
CA GLU A 104 -7.22 -26.50 -3.39
C GLU A 104 -6.01 -26.54 -2.43
N GLU A 105 -5.36 -27.71 -2.34
CA GLU A 105 -4.24 -27.91 -1.40
C GLU A 105 -2.95 -27.25 -1.91
N GLU A 106 -2.78 -27.20 -3.22
CA GLU A 106 -1.62 -26.62 -3.91
C GLU A 106 -1.88 -25.14 -4.25
N GLU A 107 -0.81 -24.34 -4.22
CA GLU A 107 -0.85 -22.95 -4.69
C GLU A 107 -1.02 -22.91 -6.22
N GLU A 108 -1.55 -21.80 -6.74
CA GLU A 108 -1.65 -21.59 -8.19
C GLU A 108 -0.25 -21.70 -8.82
N GLU A 109 0.01 -22.81 -9.53
CA GLU A 109 1.19 -22.94 -10.37
C GLU A 109 1.08 -21.89 -11.49
N LEU A 110 1.94 -20.88 -11.41
CA LEU A 110 1.98 -19.83 -12.41
C LEU A 110 2.52 -20.42 -13.71
N ASP A 111 1.65 -20.47 -14.71
CA ASP A 111 2.01 -20.85 -16.07
C ASP A 111 3.19 -19.96 -16.55
N PRO A 112 4.30 -20.53 -17.05
CA PRO A 112 5.41 -19.74 -17.57
C PRO A 112 4.99 -18.78 -18.71
N ASP A 113 3.95 -19.10 -19.47
CA ASP A 113 3.38 -18.23 -20.51
C ASP A 113 2.45 -17.15 -19.92
N HIS A 114 1.99 -17.34 -18.68
CA HIS A 114 1.15 -16.41 -17.91
C HIS A 114 1.65 -16.25 -16.46
N PRO A 115 2.84 -15.65 -16.22
CA PRO A 115 3.51 -15.56 -14.92
C PRO A 115 2.89 -14.46 -14.05
N TYR A 116 1.56 -14.36 -14.04
CA TYR A 116 0.83 -13.39 -13.25
C TYR A 116 -0.36 -14.06 -12.54
N PRO A 117 -0.60 -13.71 -11.26
CA PRO A 117 -1.73 -14.25 -10.52
C PRO A 117 -3.08 -13.90 -11.14
N SER A 118 -3.97 -14.90 -11.22
CA SER A 118 -5.31 -14.73 -11.78
C SER A 118 -6.30 -14.10 -10.78
N ILE A 119 -7.44 -13.61 -11.26
CA ILE A 119 -8.54 -13.17 -10.40
C ILE A 119 -9.42 -14.39 -10.09
N ILE A 120 -9.35 -14.87 -8.84
CA ILE A 120 -10.04 -16.08 -8.36
C ILE A 120 -11.53 -15.83 -8.25
N GLN A 121 -11.92 -14.71 -7.62
CA GLN A 121 -13.32 -14.43 -7.33
C GLN A 121 -13.62 -12.93 -7.39
N GLN A 122 -14.84 -12.61 -7.80
CA GLN A 122 -15.38 -11.25 -7.78
C GLN A 122 -16.70 -11.22 -7.01
N LEU A 123 -16.88 -10.18 -6.20
CA LEU A 123 -18.11 -9.87 -5.50
C LEU A 123 -18.54 -8.43 -5.84
N ARG A 124 -19.85 -8.21 -5.96
CA ARG A 124 -20.44 -6.87 -6.05
C ARG A 124 -21.48 -6.73 -4.95
N LEU A 125 -21.29 -5.74 -4.10
CA LEU A 125 -22.20 -5.39 -3.03
C LEU A 125 -23.02 -4.17 -3.44
N SER A 126 -24.32 -4.36 -3.61
CA SER A 126 -25.25 -3.28 -3.96
C SER A 126 -25.57 -2.44 -2.73
N LEU A 127 -25.21 -1.15 -2.77
CA LEU A 127 -25.53 -0.18 -1.72
C LEU A 127 -26.66 0.77 -2.13
N ASN A 128 -27.16 0.63 -3.37
CA ASN A 128 -28.19 1.46 -4.01
C ASN A 128 -27.81 2.95 -4.05
N THR A 129 -26.52 3.23 -4.09
CA THR A 129 -25.95 4.57 -4.24
C THR A 129 -24.54 4.45 -4.80
N GLN A 130 -24.10 5.50 -5.48
CA GLN A 130 -22.73 5.64 -5.92
C GLN A 130 -21.78 5.75 -4.73
N VAL A 131 -20.70 4.99 -4.76
CA VAL A 131 -19.59 5.07 -3.79
C VAL A 131 -18.46 5.88 -4.39
N LEU A 132 -18.08 6.97 -3.72
CA LEU A 132 -17.12 7.95 -4.21
C LEU A 132 -15.72 7.72 -3.66
N HIS A 133 -15.60 7.41 -2.37
CA HIS A 133 -14.31 7.21 -1.71
C HIS A 133 -14.35 5.98 -0.80
N ILE A 134 -13.23 5.26 -0.71
CA ILE A 134 -13.05 4.07 0.11
C ILE A 134 -11.86 4.26 1.05
N ALA A 135 -12.04 3.91 2.32
CA ALA A 135 -10.97 3.83 3.31
C ALA A 135 -10.87 2.43 3.90
N VAL A 136 -9.63 1.96 4.06
CA VAL A 136 -9.27 0.72 4.75
C VAL A 136 -8.34 1.05 5.92
N PRO A 137 -8.40 0.31 7.04
CA PRO A 137 -7.55 0.57 8.19
C PRO A 137 -6.15 0.03 7.93
N GLN A 138 -5.13 0.68 8.48
CA GLN A 138 -3.76 0.17 8.43
C GLN A 138 -3.63 -1.03 9.38
N ILE A 139 -3.50 -2.24 8.83
CA ILE A 139 -3.38 -3.47 9.63
C ILE A 139 -1.99 -4.06 9.38
N PRO A 140 -1.10 -4.05 10.38
CA PRO A 140 0.22 -4.63 10.20
C PRO A 140 0.19 -6.16 10.18
N ALA A 141 1.17 -6.75 9.50
CA ALA A 141 1.40 -8.20 9.58
C ALA A 141 1.77 -8.63 11.00
N ILE A 142 1.32 -9.83 11.38
CA ILE A 142 1.70 -10.50 12.63
C ILE A 142 3.16 -10.92 12.52
N SER A 143 3.94 -10.70 13.57
CA SER A 143 5.37 -11.06 13.63
C SER A 143 5.77 -11.47 15.04
N ALA A 144 6.98 -12.00 15.22
CA ALA A 144 7.50 -12.34 16.55
C ALA A 144 7.51 -11.12 17.51
N VAL A 145 7.70 -9.92 16.96
CA VAL A 145 7.70 -8.66 17.72
C VAL A 145 6.29 -8.11 17.92
N ARG A 146 5.31 -8.55 17.11
CA ARG A 146 3.92 -8.10 17.18
C ARG A 146 2.96 -9.30 17.25
N PRO A 147 2.62 -9.77 18.46
CA PRO A 147 1.72 -10.92 18.63
C PRO A 147 0.31 -10.58 18.14
N ALA A 148 -0.43 -11.61 17.72
CA ALA A 148 -1.79 -11.48 17.21
C ALA A 148 -2.75 -10.74 18.17
N ASP A 149 -2.53 -10.88 19.49
CA ASP A 149 -3.36 -10.27 20.52
C ASP A 149 -3.27 -8.73 20.58
N SER A 150 -2.25 -8.15 19.93
CA SER A 150 -2.09 -6.69 19.80
C SER A 150 -2.93 -6.08 18.68
N ILE A 151 -3.65 -6.89 17.91
CA ILE A 151 -4.47 -6.49 16.76
C ILE A 151 -5.93 -6.93 17.02
N PRO A 152 -6.93 -6.12 16.68
CA PRO A 152 -8.34 -6.50 16.80
C PRO A 152 -8.65 -7.81 16.04
N ALA A 153 -9.19 -8.80 16.74
CA ALA A 153 -9.47 -10.13 16.18
C ALA A 153 -10.39 -10.11 14.94
N ILE A 154 -11.22 -9.08 14.79
CA ILE A 154 -12.09 -8.90 13.62
C ILE A 154 -11.32 -8.88 12.30
N PHE A 155 -10.10 -8.31 12.27
CA PHE A 155 -9.31 -8.17 11.05
C PHE A 155 -8.77 -9.51 10.51
N SER A 156 -8.69 -10.53 11.36
CA SER A 156 -8.32 -11.89 10.94
C SER A 156 -9.47 -12.67 10.29
N LYS A 157 -10.71 -12.18 10.43
CA LYS A 157 -11.93 -12.90 10.01
C LYS A 157 -12.73 -12.14 8.96
N LYS A 158 -12.67 -10.81 8.99
CA LYS A 158 -13.48 -9.92 8.16
C LYS A 158 -12.63 -8.83 7.51
N ILE A 159 -13.04 -8.47 6.29
CA ILE A 159 -12.67 -7.22 5.64
C ILE A 159 -13.47 -6.11 6.32
N VAL A 160 -12.80 -5.07 6.80
CA VAL A 160 -13.43 -3.89 7.42
C VAL A 160 -13.03 -2.66 6.62
N PHE A 161 -14.00 -1.90 6.13
CA PHE A 161 -13.74 -0.71 5.34
C PHE A 161 -14.91 0.29 5.48
N ALA A 162 -14.68 1.54 5.11
CA ALA A 162 -15.71 2.57 5.14
C ALA A 162 -15.77 3.29 3.82
N VAL A 163 -16.97 3.75 3.50
CA VAL A 163 -17.28 4.36 2.21
C VAL A 163 -18.08 5.64 2.41
N THR A 164 -17.84 6.60 1.53
CA THR A 164 -18.70 7.77 1.36
C THR A 164 -19.51 7.63 0.09
N CYS A 165 -20.78 8.02 0.20
CA CYS A 165 -21.76 7.80 -0.85
C CYS A 165 -22.33 9.13 -1.36
N ALA A 166 -22.82 9.13 -2.60
CA ALA A 166 -23.48 10.30 -3.19
C ALA A 166 -24.78 10.72 -2.47
N ASP A 167 -25.40 9.82 -1.68
CA ASP A 167 -26.57 10.09 -0.81
C ASP A 167 -26.21 10.77 0.53
N TYR A 168 -25.03 11.38 0.62
CA TYR A 168 -24.45 12.05 1.79
C TYR A 168 -24.14 11.12 2.97
N SER A 169 -24.33 9.81 2.80
CA SER A 169 -24.09 8.85 3.87
C SER A 169 -22.64 8.42 3.96
N VAL A 170 -22.21 8.19 5.20
CA VAL A 170 -20.99 7.46 5.55
C VAL A 170 -21.42 6.09 6.03
N ARG A 171 -20.84 5.03 5.46
CA ARG A 171 -21.17 3.65 5.82
C ARG A 171 -19.91 2.90 6.17
N VAL A 172 -19.92 2.19 7.29
CA VAL A 172 -18.85 1.26 7.67
C VAL A 172 -19.35 -0.15 7.38
N ILE A 173 -18.58 -0.89 6.60
CA ILE A 173 -18.98 -2.18 6.03
C ILE A 173 -18.01 -3.24 6.51
N THR A 174 -18.55 -4.39 6.90
CA THR A 174 -17.76 -5.61 7.09
C THR A 174 -18.19 -6.70 6.13
N LEU A 175 -17.22 -7.47 5.64
CA LEU A 175 -17.43 -8.64 4.76
C LEU A 175 -16.57 -9.80 5.26
N PRO A 176 -16.93 -11.07 5.02
CA PRO A 176 -16.02 -12.19 5.26
C PRO A 176 -14.70 -12.01 4.50
N LEU A 177 -13.58 -12.38 5.14
CA LEU A 177 -12.25 -12.27 4.54
C LEU A 177 -12.04 -13.29 3.40
N SER A 178 -12.67 -14.46 3.51
CA SER A 178 -12.67 -15.48 2.45
C SER A 178 -13.57 -15.08 1.29
N PRO A 179 -13.17 -15.33 0.04
CA PRO A 179 -14.05 -15.15 -1.11
C PRO A 179 -15.32 -16.00 -0.96
N PRO A 180 -16.48 -15.53 -1.46
CA PRO A 180 -17.71 -16.32 -1.44
C PRO A 180 -17.56 -17.56 -2.32
N SER A 181 -18.07 -18.70 -1.84
CA SER A 181 -18.13 -19.95 -2.61
C SER A 181 -19.11 -19.84 -3.78
N ASP A 182 -18.94 -20.65 -4.82
CA ASP A 182 -19.85 -20.65 -5.96
C ASP A 182 -21.28 -21.07 -5.57
N ALA A 183 -21.40 -21.96 -4.58
CA ALA A 183 -22.68 -22.32 -3.97
C ALA A 183 -23.36 -21.12 -3.28
N ALA A 184 -22.59 -20.28 -2.57
CA ALA A 184 -23.12 -19.05 -1.99
C ALA A 184 -23.63 -18.09 -3.08
N LYS A 185 -22.96 -18.03 -4.23
CA LYS A 185 -23.40 -17.21 -5.37
C LYS A 185 -24.66 -17.71 -6.05
N ALA A 186 -24.86 -19.02 -6.09
CA ALA A 186 -26.06 -19.64 -6.65
C ALA A 186 -27.29 -19.52 -5.74
N THR A 187 -27.09 -19.14 -4.47
CA THR A 187 -28.19 -19.04 -3.49
C THR A 187 -29.07 -17.81 -3.80
N PRO A 188 -30.41 -17.94 -3.77
CA PRO A 188 -31.32 -16.83 -4.01
C PRO A 188 -31.13 -15.69 -3.01
N PHE A 189 -31.49 -14.47 -3.43
CA PHE A 189 -31.26 -13.23 -2.69
C PHE A 189 -31.85 -13.30 -1.27
N ARG A 190 -31.00 -13.07 -0.27
CA ARG A 190 -31.41 -13.02 1.15
C ARG A 190 -31.68 -11.56 1.54
N PRO A 191 -32.79 -11.25 2.23
CA PRO A 191 -33.21 -9.87 2.49
C PRO A 191 -32.34 -9.10 3.51
N LYS A 192 -31.57 -9.79 4.36
CA LYS A 192 -30.75 -9.15 5.42
C LYS A 192 -29.26 -9.05 5.07
N SER A 193 -28.71 -10.10 4.49
CA SER A 193 -27.31 -10.18 4.09
C SER A 193 -27.17 -11.30 3.06
N GLN A 194 -26.62 -10.97 1.90
CA GLN A 194 -26.40 -11.94 0.81
C GLN A 194 -25.07 -12.68 0.98
N TRP A 195 -24.05 -12.01 1.52
CA TRP A 195 -22.65 -12.45 1.54
C TRP A 195 -22.03 -12.49 2.94
N GLY A 196 -22.82 -12.30 3.99
CA GLY A 196 -22.33 -12.12 5.36
C GLY A 196 -21.89 -10.69 5.66
N GLU A 197 -22.33 -9.73 4.84
CA GLU A 197 -22.12 -8.31 5.00
C GLU A 197 -22.85 -7.74 6.22
N GLU A 198 -22.19 -6.81 6.89
CA GLU A 198 -22.79 -5.95 7.91
C GLU A 198 -22.53 -4.50 7.51
N VAL A 199 -23.58 -3.69 7.43
CA VAL A 199 -23.49 -2.29 7.00
C VAL A 199 -24.00 -1.38 8.13
N VAL A 200 -23.08 -0.68 8.77
CA VAL A 200 -23.39 0.37 9.75
C VAL A 200 -23.47 1.70 9.01
N LYS A 201 -24.69 2.19 8.78
CA LYS A 201 -24.94 3.51 8.18
C LYS A 201 -24.96 4.59 9.26
N VAL A 202 -24.12 5.61 9.12
CA VAL A 202 -24.21 6.81 9.96
C VAL A 202 -25.52 7.53 9.63
N PRO A 203 -26.40 7.80 10.60
CA PRO A 203 -27.70 8.40 10.34
C PRO A 203 -27.55 9.87 9.92
N THR A 204 -28.47 10.36 9.09
CA THR A 204 -28.38 11.69 8.47
C THR A 204 -28.21 12.85 9.46
N HIS A 205 -28.78 12.75 10.67
CA HIS A 205 -28.61 13.78 11.70
C HIS A 205 -27.19 13.85 12.29
N ALA A 206 -26.46 12.73 12.28
CA ALA A 206 -25.07 12.64 12.75
C ALA A 206 -24.04 12.69 11.61
N GLY A 207 -24.49 12.42 10.39
CA GLY A 207 -23.71 12.43 9.15
C GLY A 207 -23.49 13.82 8.56
N HIS A 208 -23.10 13.82 7.30
CA HIS A 208 -22.94 15.03 6.49
C HIS A 208 -24.29 15.45 5.88
N GLN A 209 -24.43 16.74 5.60
CA GLN A 209 -25.56 17.33 4.87
C GLN A 209 -25.23 17.66 3.41
N SER A 210 -24.02 17.31 2.97
CA SER A 210 -23.56 17.42 1.59
C SER A 210 -22.72 16.20 1.21
N ILE A 211 -22.43 16.04 -0.08
CA ILE A 211 -21.59 14.93 -0.58
C ILE A 211 -20.20 15.01 0.08
N PRO A 212 -19.79 13.98 0.85
CA PRO A 212 -18.45 13.95 1.41
C PRO A 212 -17.39 13.83 0.31
N ARG A 213 -16.28 14.55 0.48
CA ARG A 213 -15.19 14.68 -0.49
C ARG A 213 -14.00 13.76 -0.22
N GLY A 214 -14.03 13.00 0.88
CA GLY A 214 -13.04 12.00 1.20
C GLY A 214 -13.26 11.37 2.56
N ILE A 215 -12.63 10.20 2.77
CA ILE A 215 -12.75 9.40 3.97
C ILE A 215 -11.42 8.72 4.29
N THR A 216 -11.13 8.56 5.58
CA THR A 216 -9.97 7.82 6.07
C THR A 216 -10.35 7.10 7.36
N MET A 217 -9.60 6.05 7.71
CA MET A 217 -9.83 5.31 8.93
C MET A 217 -8.55 4.76 9.56
N THR A 218 -8.60 4.59 10.87
CA THR A 218 -7.57 3.93 11.68
C THR A 218 -8.23 3.24 12.87
N TRP A 219 -7.47 2.53 13.68
CA TRP A 219 -7.97 1.84 14.88
C TRP A 219 -7.01 2.09 16.05
N THR A 220 -7.57 2.08 17.26
CA THR A 220 -6.84 2.32 18.51
C THR A 220 -7.41 1.49 19.65
N SER A 221 -6.62 1.29 20.71
CA SER A 221 -7.15 0.76 21.97
C SER A 221 -8.05 1.79 22.64
N ARG A 222 -9.16 1.33 23.22
CA ARG A 222 -10.11 2.18 23.93
C ARG A 222 -9.47 2.95 25.09
N SER A 223 -8.41 2.38 25.68
CA SER A 223 -7.67 2.95 26.81
C SER A 223 -6.81 4.17 26.46
N GLU A 224 -6.52 4.43 25.19
CA GLU A 224 -5.61 5.52 24.80
C GLU A 224 -6.10 6.92 25.15
N ALA A 225 -7.42 7.10 25.31
CA ALA A 225 -8.00 8.39 25.68
C ALA A 225 -7.54 8.93 27.05
N ASN A 226 -6.86 8.11 27.88
CA ASN A 226 -6.59 8.41 29.29
C ASN A 226 -5.09 8.49 29.66
N PHE A 227 -4.15 8.49 28.70
CA PHE A 227 -2.73 8.55 29.08
C PHE A 227 -2.28 9.97 29.48
N ASP A 228 -2.15 10.20 30.79
CA ASP A 228 -1.42 11.33 31.37
C ASP A 228 0.03 11.39 30.86
N GLU A 229 0.55 12.61 30.75
CA GLU A 229 1.75 13.09 30.04
C GLU A 229 3.11 12.62 30.62
N GLY A 230 3.18 11.44 31.23
CA GLY A 230 4.32 11.02 32.07
C GLY A 230 5.37 10.08 31.46
N SER A 231 5.13 9.44 30.30
CA SER A 231 6.13 8.55 29.69
C SER A 231 6.51 9.06 28.30
N GLY A 232 7.64 9.75 28.23
CA GLY A 232 8.29 10.04 26.96
C GLY A 232 8.59 8.74 26.19
N ASP A 233 8.52 8.85 24.87
CA ASP A 233 8.92 7.83 23.89
C ASP A 233 10.45 7.59 23.96
N ASP A 234 10.93 6.98 25.06
CA ASP A 234 12.30 6.46 25.18
C ASP A 234 12.24 5.04 25.77
N MET A 235 11.82 4.08 24.97
CA MET A 235 12.21 2.67 25.15
C MET A 235 13.39 2.38 24.23
N ASN A 236 14.50 3.09 24.45
CA ASN A 236 15.81 2.69 23.93
C ASN A 236 16.41 1.74 24.96
N VAL A 237 16.47 0.46 24.60
CA VAL A 237 17.14 -0.57 25.40
C VAL A 237 18.62 -0.50 25.06
N ASP A 238 19.39 0.27 25.83
CA ASP A 238 20.84 0.11 25.87
C ASP A 238 21.26 -0.18 27.31
N ALA A 239 21.97 -1.29 27.44
CA ALA A 239 22.51 -1.82 28.68
C ALA A 239 23.89 -1.22 28.98
N ASP A 240 24.16 -1.10 30.29
CA ASP A 240 25.46 -1.10 30.98
C ASP A 240 26.41 0.11 30.75
N GLU A 241 27.17 0.64 31.71
CA GLU A 241 27.35 0.48 33.15
C GLU A 241 28.28 1.65 33.55
N SER A 242 28.02 2.38 34.65
CA SER A 242 29.07 2.92 35.54
C SER A 242 28.54 3.77 36.70
N THR A 243 28.88 3.25 37.87
CA THR A 243 28.89 3.74 39.25
C THR A 243 29.13 5.24 39.52
N THR A 244 28.30 5.89 40.38
CA THR A 244 28.67 6.38 41.73
C THR A 244 27.49 7.00 42.52
N PRO A 245 27.49 6.96 43.88
CA PRO A 245 26.29 7.20 44.69
C PRO A 245 26.20 8.61 45.30
N GLY A 246 25.08 9.32 45.04
CA GLY A 246 24.81 10.67 45.53
C GLY A 246 23.55 10.75 46.40
N ARG A 247 23.74 10.66 47.71
CA ARG A 247 22.78 10.76 48.83
C ARG A 247 21.85 11.99 48.72
N ARG A 248 20.51 11.82 48.59
CA ARG A 248 19.49 12.80 49.06
C ARG A 248 18.09 12.20 49.24
N ARG A 249 17.80 11.91 50.52
CA ARG A 249 16.51 11.86 51.26
C ARG A 249 15.21 11.55 50.48
N ALA A 250 14.76 10.29 50.62
CA ALA A 250 13.43 9.82 50.26
C ALA A 250 12.33 10.50 51.11
N ARG A 251 11.50 11.34 50.48
CA ARG A 251 10.22 11.77 51.05
C ARG A 251 9.16 10.76 50.62
N ARG A 252 8.87 9.84 51.53
CA ARG A 252 7.84 8.79 51.46
C ARG A 252 6.46 9.41 51.22
N LYS A 253 6.08 9.62 49.95
CA LYS A 253 4.68 9.84 49.55
C LYS A 253 4.06 8.47 49.32
N GLN A 254 3.31 8.01 50.31
CA GLN A 254 2.41 6.87 50.19
C GLN A 254 1.48 7.09 49.00
N SER A 255 1.63 6.26 47.97
CA SER A 255 0.62 6.09 46.94
C SER A 255 -0.60 5.43 47.58
N ARG A 256 -1.54 6.25 48.03
CA ARG A 256 -2.91 5.79 48.24
C ARG A 256 -3.46 5.41 46.87
N SER A 257 -3.47 4.11 46.58
CA SER A 257 -4.26 3.49 45.53
C SER A 257 -5.74 3.85 45.74
N ARG A 258 -6.16 4.98 45.15
CA ARG A 258 -7.57 5.26 44.94
C ARG A 258 -8.00 4.50 43.69
N SER A 259 -8.76 3.44 43.93
CA SER A 259 -9.70 2.83 43.00
C SER A 259 -10.44 3.87 42.14
N GLY A 260 -10.41 3.71 40.82
CA GLY A 260 -11.22 4.52 39.91
C GLY A 260 -10.94 4.23 38.44
N HIS A 261 -11.85 3.49 37.81
CA HIS A 261 -11.90 3.08 36.40
C HIS A 261 -10.99 1.93 35.96
N ARG A 262 -11.59 0.73 35.97
CA ARG A 262 -11.21 -0.40 35.12
C ARG A 262 -11.17 0.13 33.68
N ALA A 263 -9.97 0.36 33.13
CA ALA A 263 -9.81 0.71 31.72
C ALA A 263 -10.59 -0.32 30.90
N GLU A 264 -11.57 0.13 30.13
CA GLU A 264 -12.36 -0.77 29.29
C GLU A 264 -11.41 -1.41 28.27
N LYS A 265 -11.12 -2.70 28.46
CA LYS A 265 -10.34 -3.49 27.52
C LYS A 265 -11.16 -3.62 26.24
N GLY A 266 -10.68 -3.05 25.16
CA GLY A 266 -11.38 -3.06 23.88
C GLY A 266 -10.66 -2.25 22.84
N TRP A 267 -11.09 -2.42 21.60
CA TRP A 267 -10.56 -1.71 20.44
C TRP A 267 -11.64 -0.83 19.87
N ASP A 268 -11.27 0.33 19.35
CA ASP A 268 -12.19 1.21 18.65
C ASP A 268 -11.65 1.57 17.27
N LEU A 269 -12.55 1.68 16.30
CA LEU A 269 -12.30 2.14 14.94
C LEU A 269 -12.61 3.63 14.86
N LEU A 270 -11.66 4.42 14.40
CA LEU A 270 -11.81 5.84 14.10
C LEU A 270 -12.05 6.00 12.61
N VAL A 271 -13.14 6.68 12.24
CA VAL A 271 -13.49 7.00 10.86
C VAL A 271 -13.60 8.50 10.74
N ALA A 272 -12.85 9.12 9.83
CA ALA A 272 -12.89 10.55 9.59
C ALA A 272 -13.34 10.82 8.16
N SER A 273 -14.28 11.75 7.98
CA SER A 273 -14.81 12.17 6.69
C SER A 273 -14.94 13.69 6.64
N HIS A 274 -14.74 14.26 5.45
CA HIS A 274 -14.87 15.70 5.26
C HIS A 274 -15.82 16.05 4.12
N SER A 275 -16.47 17.21 4.21
CA SER A 275 -17.42 17.72 3.21
C SER A 275 -17.27 19.23 3.00
N THR A 276 -18.03 19.76 2.05
CA THR A 276 -18.05 21.20 1.70
C THR A 276 -18.95 22.05 2.61
N GLU A 277 -19.58 21.45 3.62
CA GLU A 277 -20.46 22.15 4.55
C GLU A 277 -19.75 23.31 5.26
N LEU A 278 -20.41 24.47 5.35
CA LEU A 278 -19.93 25.65 6.10
C LEU A 278 -18.50 26.09 5.71
N GLY A 279 -18.09 25.90 4.45
CA GLY A 279 -16.75 26.23 3.98
C GLY A 279 -15.69 25.14 4.20
N GLY A 280 -16.10 24.00 4.77
CA GLY A 280 -15.30 22.83 5.07
C GLY A 280 -15.67 22.27 6.44
N LEU A 281 -16.11 21.02 6.50
CA LEU A 281 -16.46 20.36 7.76
C LEU A 281 -15.81 18.98 7.84
N LEU A 282 -15.11 18.71 8.92
CA LEU A 282 -14.53 17.41 9.24
C LEU A 282 -15.32 16.78 10.39
N LYS A 283 -15.74 15.53 10.21
CA LYS A 283 -16.39 14.72 11.25
C LYS A 283 -15.57 13.46 11.50
N ILE A 284 -15.44 13.11 12.77
CA ILE A 284 -14.77 11.89 13.22
C ILE A 284 -15.78 11.08 14.02
N TRP A 285 -15.96 9.81 13.69
CA TRP A 285 -16.77 8.85 14.45
C TRP A 285 -15.85 7.80 15.07
N ARG A 286 -16.28 7.26 16.21
CA ARG A 286 -15.60 6.22 16.96
C ARG A 286 -16.56 5.06 17.15
N PHE A 287 -16.21 3.88 16.63
CA PHE A 287 -17.01 2.67 16.72
C PHE A 287 -16.27 1.61 17.54
N GLY A 288 -16.96 0.91 18.44
CA GLY A 288 -16.33 -0.20 19.15
C GLY A 288 -16.09 -1.39 18.21
N LEU A 289 -14.96 -2.06 18.34
CA LEU A 289 -14.67 -3.30 17.62
C LEU A 289 -14.89 -4.48 18.56
N THR A 290 -15.74 -5.41 18.14
CA THR A 290 -15.86 -6.74 18.78
C THR A 290 -15.05 -7.77 17.98
N GLY A 291 -15.04 -9.03 18.41
CA GLY A 291 -14.32 -10.09 17.68
C GLY A 291 -14.87 -10.38 16.28
N THR A 292 -16.11 -9.97 15.97
CA THR A 292 -16.80 -10.32 14.71
C THR A 292 -17.68 -9.23 14.11
N SER A 293 -17.91 -8.11 14.82
CA SER A 293 -18.81 -7.04 14.37
C SER A 293 -18.35 -5.67 14.85
N ILE A 294 -19.00 -4.64 14.31
CA ILE A 294 -18.77 -3.24 14.70
C ILE A 294 -19.88 -2.85 15.67
N ALA A 295 -19.52 -2.58 16.92
CA ALA A 295 -20.44 -2.07 17.93
C ALA A 295 -20.69 -0.58 17.69
N ALA A 296 -21.86 -0.28 17.14
CA ALA A 296 -22.36 1.09 17.01
C ALA A 296 -23.34 1.39 18.17
N THR A 297 -22.94 2.27 19.09
CA THR A 297 -23.83 2.76 20.14
C THR A 297 -24.91 3.64 19.50
N THR A 298 -26.18 3.36 19.79
CA THR A 298 -27.31 4.16 19.32
C THR A 298 -27.72 5.18 20.39
N PRO A 299 -27.95 6.46 20.04
CA PRO A 299 -27.78 7.05 18.71
C PRO A 299 -26.29 7.19 18.34
N ILE A 300 -25.97 6.93 17.06
CA ILE A 300 -24.61 7.15 16.53
C ILE A 300 -24.37 8.65 16.51
N ALA A 301 -23.36 9.13 17.24
CA ALA A 301 -22.94 10.53 17.27
C ALA A 301 -21.49 10.69 16.76
N ALA A 302 -21.18 11.87 16.21
CA ALA A 302 -19.80 12.20 15.87
C ALA A 302 -18.99 12.39 17.16
N TYR A 303 -17.84 11.71 17.25
CA TYR A 303 -16.88 11.88 18.33
C TYR A 303 -16.30 13.30 18.32
N GLN A 304 -15.95 13.81 17.13
CA GLN A 304 -15.52 15.20 16.94
C GLN A 304 -16.12 15.79 15.67
N THR A 305 -16.48 17.08 15.72
CA THR A 305 -16.90 17.87 14.57
C THR A 305 -16.08 19.14 14.54
N LEU A 306 -15.37 19.36 13.43
CA LEU A 306 -14.37 20.42 13.29
C LEU A 306 -14.69 21.26 12.05
N PRO A 307 -15.04 22.54 12.21
CA PRO A 307 -15.13 23.47 11.10
C PRO A 307 -13.72 23.77 10.58
N LEU A 308 -13.52 23.62 9.28
CA LEU A 308 -12.26 23.92 8.61
C LEU A 308 -12.29 25.35 8.08
N ARG A 309 -11.14 26.04 8.11
CA ARG A 309 -11.03 27.42 7.60
C ARG A 309 -11.18 27.51 6.08
N LYS A 310 -10.85 26.42 5.40
CA LYS A 310 -10.90 26.24 3.95
C LYS A 310 -11.28 24.79 3.68
N LEU A 311 -11.82 24.55 2.49
CA LEU A 311 -12.15 23.20 2.03
C LEU A 311 -10.90 22.32 2.03
N ALA A 312 -10.99 21.18 2.70
CA ALA A 312 -9.93 20.19 2.64
C ALA A 312 -9.88 19.53 1.26
N THR A 313 -8.67 19.32 0.74
CA THR A 313 -8.42 18.51 -0.45
C THR A 313 -8.18 17.05 -0.07
N GLN A 314 -7.48 16.80 1.04
CA GLN A 314 -7.29 15.46 1.61
C GLN A 314 -7.36 15.46 3.13
N VAL A 315 -7.81 14.31 3.66
CA VAL A 315 -7.85 14.02 5.09
C VAL A 315 -7.39 12.58 5.29
N ILE A 316 -6.25 12.36 5.94
CA ILE A 316 -5.62 11.04 6.05
C ILE A 316 -5.02 10.81 7.45
N PHE A 317 -5.35 9.68 8.09
CA PHE A 317 -4.69 9.27 9.34
C PHE A 317 -3.22 8.93 9.10
N ASN A 318 -2.41 9.16 10.13
CA ASN A 318 -0.98 8.92 10.09
C ASN A 318 -0.67 7.43 9.78
N SER A 319 0.33 7.19 8.92
CA SER A 319 0.77 5.84 8.57
C SER A 319 1.56 5.12 9.67
N ALA A 320 1.85 5.81 10.77
CA ALA A 320 2.45 5.21 11.95
C ALA A 320 1.64 4.05 12.48
N GLN A 321 2.31 2.98 12.90
CA GLN A 321 1.63 1.78 13.37
C GLN A 321 1.30 1.87 14.87
N TYR A 322 0.07 1.47 15.23
CA TYR A 322 -0.29 1.23 16.63
C TYR A 322 0.74 0.28 17.28
N PRO A 323 1.21 0.55 18.52
CA PRO A 323 0.70 1.51 19.51
C PRO A 323 1.35 2.91 19.51
N LYS A 324 2.05 3.33 18.44
CA LYS A 324 2.67 4.67 18.40
C LYS A 324 1.58 5.73 18.51
N ARG A 325 1.63 6.66 19.47
CA ARG A 325 0.59 7.67 19.70
C ARG A 325 0.19 8.45 18.45
N ARG A 326 1.15 8.69 17.55
CA ARG A 326 0.92 9.43 16.31
C ARG A 326 -0.04 8.74 15.32
N HIS A 327 -0.34 7.45 15.42
CA HIS A 327 -1.22 6.74 14.46
C HIS A 327 -2.65 7.33 14.37
N SER A 328 -3.13 7.99 15.43
CA SER A 328 -4.42 8.67 15.46
C SER A 328 -4.38 10.10 14.93
N GLN A 329 -3.19 10.65 14.67
CA GLN A 329 -3.03 11.99 14.12
C GLN A 329 -3.54 12.03 12.69
N LEU A 330 -4.16 13.14 12.33
CA LEU A 330 -4.85 13.35 11.09
C LEU A 330 -4.19 14.48 10.31
N LEU A 331 -3.74 14.19 9.09
CA LEU A 331 -3.29 15.19 8.13
C LEU A 331 -4.50 15.77 7.43
N ILE A 332 -4.61 17.10 7.42
CA ILE A 332 -5.65 17.85 6.73
C ILE A 332 -4.96 18.84 5.79
N THR A 333 -5.09 18.64 4.49
CA THR A 333 -4.56 19.56 3.47
C THR A 333 -5.67 20.37 2.84
N ASP A 334 -5.36 21.59 2.38
CA ASP A 334 -6.31 22.46 1.71
C ASP A 334 -5.77 23.02 0.39
N ALA A 335 -6.69 23.46 -0.48
CA ALA A 335 -6.35 24.06 -1.78
C ALA A 335 -5.61 25.40 -1.66
N SER A 336 -5.53 25.99 -0.46
CA SER A 336 -4.76 27.22 -0.21
C SER A 336 -3.29 26.96 0.12
N GLY A 337 -2.83 25.72 -0.02
CA GLY A 337 -1.43 25.36 0.18
C GLY A 337 -1.03 25.14 1.63
N ASN A 338 -1.97 24.83 2.53
CA ASN A 338 -1.66 24.49 3.91
C ASN A 338 -1.87 22.99 4.17
N ALA A 339 -0.97 22.41 4.96
CA ALA A 339 -1.11 21.08 5.53
C ALA A 339 -1.08 21.19 7.06
N ARG A 340 -2.11 20.71 7.74
CA ARG A 340 -2.25 20.77 9.21
C ARG A 340 -2.30 19.37 9.79
N ILE A 341 -1.67 19.19 10.95
CA ILE A 341 -1.80 17.95 11.72
C ILE A 341 -2.75 18.22 12.88
N TYR A 342 -3.82 17.44 12.95
CA TYR A 342 -4.79 17.44 14.03
C TYR A 342 -4.69 16.13 14.80
N ASP A 343 -4.53 16.19 16.12
CA ASP A 343 -4.55 15.02 16.98
C ASP A 343 -5.89 14.98 17.73
N PRO A 344 -6.74 13.96 17.55
CA PRO A 344 -8.04 13.85 18.23
C PRO A 344 -7.91 13.56 19.72
N PHE A 345 -6.75 13.13 20.22
CA PHE A 345 -6.52 12.80 21.62
C PHE A 345 -5.60 13.78 22.34
N ALA A 346 -5.00 14.75 21.63
CA ALA A 346 -4.18 15.77 22.26
C ALA A 346 -4.98 16.60 23.29
N PRO A 347 -4.44 16.87 24.48
CA PRO A 347 -5.13 17.69 25.47
C PRO A 347 -5.34 19.11 24.95
N ARG A 348 -6.55 19.66 25.12
CA ARG A 348 -6.79 21.09 24.89
C ARG A 348 -6.30 21.86 26.11
N GLN A 349 -5.54 22.93 25.87
CA GLN A 349 -5.18 23.87 26.93
C GLN A 349 -6.47 24.38 27.59
N ALA A 350 -6.57 24.20 28.91
CA ALA A 350 -7.75 24.57 29.67
C ALA A 350 -8.05 26.06 29.44
N SER A 351 -9.21 26.33 28.83
CA SER A 351 -9.73 27.69 28.78
C SER A 351 -9.93 28.18 30.22
N ARG A 352 -9.56 29.44 30.50
CA ARG A 352 -9.75 30.08 31.82
C ARG A 352 -11.22 30.21 32.25
N THR A 353 -12.16 29.68 31.47
CA THR A 353 -13.58 29.60 31.81
C THR A 353 -13.82 28.38 32.69
N ALA A 354 -14.02 28.62 33.97
CA ALA A 354 -14.33 27.59 34.95
C ALA A 354 -15.66 26.90 34.60
N GLY A 355 -15.63 25.58 34.39
CA GLY A 355 -16.84 24.75 34.42
C GLY A 355 -16.95 23.63 33.36
N THR A 356 -16.25 23.73 32.24
CA THR A 356 -16.30 22.69 31.18
C THR A 356 -15.06 21.80 31.24
N LYS A 357 -15.27 20.47 31.22
CA LYS A 357 -14.17 19.52 31.03
C LYS A 357 -13.49 19.84 29.68
N PRO A 358 -12.15 19.86 29.61
CA PRO A 358 -11.47 20.07 28.34
C PRO A 358 -11.79 18.89 27.41
N GLU A 359 -12.59 19.14 26.38
CA GLU A 359 -12.79 18.19 25.28
C GLU A 359 -11.44 17.93 24.59
N PRO A 360 -11.05 16.68 24.33
CA PRO A 360 -9.79 16.38 23.68
C PRO A 360 -9.77 16.85 22.22
N GLY A 361 -8.56 17.09 21.74
CA GLY A 361 -8.22 17.22 20.34
C GLY A 361 -7.72 18.61 19.95
N ASN A 362 -6.53 18.68 19.36
CA ASN A 362 -5.85 19.94 19.06
C ASN A 362 -5.06 19.90 17.74
N PHE A 363 -4.85 21.05 17.11
CA PHE A 363 -3.92 21.17 16.00
C PHE A 363 -2.49 21.27 16.55
N ILE A 364 -1.62 20.36 16.13
CA ILE A 364 -0.25 20.24 16.65
C ILE A 364 0.82 20.78 15.68
N ALA A 365 0.52 20.87 14.38
CA ALA A 365 1.47 21.38 13.39
C ALA A 365 0.79 22.03 12.17
N LEU A 366 1.54 22.90 11.49
CA LEU A 366 1.14 23.57 10.25
C LEU A 366 2.35 23.69 9.30
N PHE A 367 2.19 23.18 8.10
CA PHE A 367 3.13 23.28 6.99
C PHE A 367 2.50 24.07 5.84
N ARG A 368 3.34 24.73 5.05
CA ARG A 368 2.88 25.58 3.96
C ARG A 368 3.69 25.33 2.69
N THR A 369 3.01 25.32 1.56
CA THR A 369 3.63 25.19 0.24
C THR A 369 4.34 26.47 -0.15
N THR A 370 5.17 26.40 -1.18
CA THR A 370 5.84 27.56 -1.77
C THR A 370 4.81 28.53 -2.38
N PHE A 371 5.22 29.79 -2.56
CA PHE A 371 4.38 30.77 -3.24
C PHE A 371 4.31 30.49 -4.75
N GLU A 372 3.18 30.84 -5.34
CA GLU A 372 3.00 30.78 -6.79
C GLU A 372 3.90 31.82 -7.47
N HIS A 373 4.56 31.42 -8.56
CA HIS A 373 5.37 32.34 -9.34
C HIS A 373 4.48 33.06 -10.35
N THR A 374 4.15 34.33 -10.09
CA THR A 374 3.49 35.18 -11.07
C THR A 374 4.48 35.56 -12.18
N LYS A 375 4.18 35.21 -13.43
CA LYS A 375 4.99 35.57 -14.62
C LYS A 375 5.02 37.07 -14.95
N SER A 376 4.50 37.92 -14.06
CA SER A 376 4.51 39.37 -14.24
C SER A 376 5.80 39.97 -13.72
N ASN A 377 6.41 40.87 -14.50
CA ASN A 377 7.56 41.68 -14.08
C ASN A 377 7.18 42.76 -13.02
N SER A 378 5.91 42.84 -12.62
CA SER A 378 5.47 43.70 -11.52
C SER A 378 5.61 42.99 -10.17
N PRO A 379 6.22 43.61 -9.15
CA PRO A 379 6.27 43.01 -7.81
C PRO A 379 4.84 42.84 -7.26
N THR A 380 4.43 41.59 -7.08
CA THR A 380 3.15 41.26 -6.46
C THR A 380 3.21 41.69 -4.99
N LEU A 381 2.23 42.49 -4.54
CA LEU A 381 2.14 42.88 -3.13
C LEU A 381 2.08 41.60 -2.26
N PRO A 382 2.82 41.52 -1.13
CA PRO A 382 2.85 40.31 -0.30
C PRO A 382 1.46 39.81 0.16
N VAL A 383 0.49 40.73 0.28
CA VAL A 383 -0.91 40.42 0.64
C VAL A 383 -1.65 39.64 -0.47
N LEU A 384 -1.24 39.80 -1.72
CA LEU A 384 -1.82 39.13 -2.89
C LEU A 384 -1.05 37.86 -3.28
N ALA A 385 0.03 37.52 -2.57
CA ALA A 385 0.82 36.34 -2.85
C ALA A 385 0.04 35.07 -2.46
N ALA A 386 -0.40 34.32 -3.46
CA ALA A 386 -1.03 33.02 -3.28
C ALA A 386 0.01 31.91 -3.12
N ARG A 387 -0.31 30.91 -2.31
CA ARG A 387 0.49 29.68 -2.19
C ARG A 387 0.01 28.67 -3.21
N LYS A 388 0.93 27.81 -3.66
CA LYS A 388 0.62 26.76 -4.61
C LYS A 388 -0.41 25.78 -4.02
N PRO A 389 -1.48 25.43 -4.76
CA PRO A 389 -2.48 24.48 -4.28
C PRO A 389 -1.87 23.09 -4.11
N ILE A 390 -2.28 22.38 -3.06
CA ILE A 390 -1.96 20.96 -2.87
C ILE A 390 -3.02 20.13 -3.62
N LEU A 391 -2.58 19.34 -4.60
CA LEU A 391 -3.44 18.36 -5.28
C LEU A 391 -3.70 17.14 -4.40
N ASP A 392 -2.62 16.58 -3.85
CA ASP A 392 -2.68 15.40 -2.99
C ASP A 392 -1.50 15.39 -2.02
N ALA A 393 -1.66 14.70 -0.89
CA ALA A 393 -0.60 14.50 0.07
C ALA A 393 -0.78 13.20 0.84
N ALA A 394 0.31 12.54 1.17
CA ALA A 394 0.31 11.27 1.89
C ALA A 394 1.41 11.23 2.96
N TRP A 395 1.15 10.47 4.03
CA TRP A 395 2.15 10.14 5.03
C TRP A 395 3.16 9.12 4.49
N ALA A 396 4.41 9.27 4.89
CA ALA A 396 5.51 8.35 4.62
C ALA A 396 6.45 8.25 5.83
N SER A 397 7.38 7.31 5.76
CA SER A 397 8.37 6.99 6.79
C SER A 397 7.72 6.80 8.17
N ASP A 398 6.70 5.93 8.26
CA ASP A 398 5.98 5.63 9.50
C ASP A 398 5.46 6.89 10.24
N GLY A 399 5.01 7.87 9.46
CA GLY A 399 4.43 9.11 9.98
C GLY A 399 5.40 10.25 10.24
N HIS A 400 6.67 10.09 9.89
CA HIS A 400 7.67 11.13 10.07
C HIS A 400 7.75 12.10 8.89
N HIS A 401 7.23 11.72 7.72
CA HIS A 401 7.29 12.53 6.52
C HIS A 401 5.89 12.73 5.91
N ILE A 402 5.67 13.89 5.32
CA ILE A 402 4.49 14.18 4.50
C ILE A 402 4.97 14.49 3.09
N LEU A 403 4.58 13.67 2.12
CA LEU A 403 4.82 13.92 0.71
C LEU A 403 3.62 14.66 0.12
N ALA A 404 3.85 15.76 -0.58
CA ALA A 404 2.81 16.55 -1.23
C ALA A 404 3.10 16.74 -2.72
N LEU A 405 2.03 16.68 -3.52
CA LEU A 405 2.00 17.03 -4.94
C LEU A 405 1.23 18.35 -5.11
N LEU A 406 1.83 19.30 -5.81
CA LEU A 406 1.28 20.63 -6.04
C LEU A 406 0.70 20.76 -7.45
N ALA A 407 -0.19 21.73 -7.64
CA ALA A 407 -0.93 21.93 -8.90
C ALA A 407 -0.07 22.33 -10.11
N ASP A 408 1.18 22.76 -9.91
CA ASP A 408 2.13 23.07 -10.98
C ASP A 408 3.05 21.88 -11.31
N GLY A 409 2.83 20.72 -10.68
CA GLY A 409 3.68 19.54 -10.81
C GLY A 409 4.95 19.59 -9.96
N GLU A 410 5.13 20.59 -9.08
CA GLU A 410 6.12 20.51 -8.00
C GLU A 410 5.66 19.43 -7.00
N TRP A 411 6.59 18.60 -6.56
CA TRP A 411 6.38 17.70 -5.43
C TRP A 411 7.41 17.99 -4.35
N GLY A 412 7.05 17.74 -3.10
CA GLY A 412 7.96 17.98 -1.97
C GLY A 412 7.66 17.12 -0.77
N ILE A 413 8.64 17.02 0.13
CA ILE A 413 8.54 16.26 1.38
C ILE A 413 8.74 17.23 2.54
N TRP A 414 7.79 17.26 3.48
CA TRP A 414 7.97 17.87 4.79
C TRP A 414 8.47 16.82 5.77
N ASP A 415 9.53 17.16 6.51
CA ASP A 415 10.09 16.30 7.54
C ASP A 415 9.53 16.69 8.92
N VAL A 416 8.41 16.07 9.29
CA VAL A 416 7.70 16.32 10.55
C VAL A 416 8.51 15.85 11.75
N GLY A 417 9.16 14.68 11.61
CA GLY A 417 9.98 14.08 12.66
C GLY A 417 11.39 14.68 12.80
N ARG A 418 11.83 15.46 11.82
CA ARG A 418 13.24 15.89 11.67
C ARG A 418 14.22 14.71 11.67
N THR A 419 13.77 13.56 11.16
CA THR A 419 14.54 12.31 11.10
C THR A 419 15.30 12.16 9.79
N GLY A 420 15.08 13.06 8.83
CA GLY A 420 15.75 13.04 7.54
C GLY A 420 17.25 13.38 7.65
N PRO A 421 18.04 13.04 6.63
CA PRO A 421 19.50 13.22 6.63
C PRO A 421 19.95 14.69 6.67
N SER A 422 19.10 15.63 6.28
CA SER A 422 19.39 17.07 6.27
C SER A 422 18.11 17.89 6.47
N PRO A 423 17.59 18.00 7.71
CA PRO A 423 16.36 18.74 7.96
C PRO A 423 16.56 20.24 7.70
N PRO A 424 15.58 20.93 7.11
CA PRO A 424 15.67 22.38 6.88
C PRO A 424 15.74 23.16 8.20
N SER A 425 16.26 24.39 8.12
CA SER A 425 16.30 25.32 9.26
C SER A 425 14.90 25.75 9.69
N ASP A 426 14.03 26.02 8.71
CA ASP A 426 12.59 26.19 8.92
C ASP A 426 11.90 24.82 8.87
N PRO A 427 11.36 24.31 9.99
CA PRO A 427 10.68 23.01 10.02
C PRO A 427 9.39 22.98 9.20
N SER A 428 8.85 24.14 8.80
CA SER A 428 7.65 24.24 7.96
C SER A 428 7.94 24.19 6.45
N ALA A 429 9.21 24.25 6.06
CA ALA A 429 9.67 24.20 4.68
C ALA A 429 9.86 22.76 4.18
N PHE A 430 9.83 22.56 2.86
CA PHE A 430 10.17 21.26 2.27
C PHE A 430 11.64 20.91 2.53
N SER A 431 11.89 19.69 3.00
CA SER A 431 13.24 19.14 3.14
C SER A 431 13.81 18.76 1.78
N ILE A 432 12.97 18.22 0.90
CA ILE A 432 13.28 17.86 -0.49
C ILE A 432 12.14 18.30 -1.38
N ARG A 433 12.48 18.76 -2.60
CA ARG A 433 11.52 19.12 -3.64
C ARG A 433 12.03 18.70 -5.01
N GLY A 434 11.10 18.47 -5.93
CA GLY A 434 11.37 18.20 -7.33
C GLY A 434 10.17 18.58 -8.20
N PHE A 435 10.26 18.29 -9.48
CA PHE A 435 9.16 18.47 -10.43
C PHE A 435 8.89 17.14 -11.13
N VAL A 436 7.61 16.84 -11.33
CA VAL A 436 7.14 15.66 -12.06
C VAL A 436 7.33 15.84 -13.57
N VAL A 437 6.99 17.03 -14.07
CA VAL A 437 7.08 17.37 -15.49
C VAL A 437 8.45 17.96 -15.82
N THR A 438 9.19 17.33 -16.72
CA THR A 438 10.37 17.94 -17.36
C THR A 438 9.90 18.93 -18.43
N SER A 439 9.24 20.01 -18.03
CA SER A 439 8.96 21.10 -18.97
C SER A 439 10.27 21.87 -19.19
N GLU A 440 11.13 21.36 -20.06
CA GLU A 440 12.23 22.12 -20.65
C GLU A 440 11.71 23.26 -21.56
N SER A 441 10.39 23.46 -21.65
CA SER A 441 9.76 24.48 -22.50
C SER A 441 9.27 25.75 -21.76
N SER A 442 9.73 26.07 -20.54
CA SER A 442 9.47 27.41 -19.96
C SER A 442 10.44 27.92 -18.90
N ARG A 443 11.69 27.42 -18.86
CA ARG A 443 12.72 27.92 -17.93
C ARG A 443 13.83 28.68 -18.66
N SER A 444 13.48 29.82 -19.24
CA SER A 444 14.41 30.91 -19.49
C SER A 444 13.95 32.13 -18.69
N GLY A 445 14.68 32.49 -17.61
CA GLY A 445 14.42 33.73 -16.87
C GLY A 445 14.77 33.74 -15.38
N SER A 446 16.04 34.07 -15.09
CA SER A 446 16.52 34.91 -13.98
C SER A 446 15.85 34.90 -12.57
N GLY A 447 16.43 34.12 -11.64
CA GLY A 447 16.81 34.49 -10.25
C GLY A 447 15.75 34.54 -9.11
N PRO A 448 16.14 34.60 -7.81
CA PRO A 448 17.36 34.09 -7.16
C PRO A 448 17.05 33.22 -5.91
N SER A 449 17.40 31.93 -5.91
CA SER A 449 17.73 31.19 -4.67
C SER A 449 18.36 29.83 -4.99
N SER A 450 19.64 29.84 -5.37
CA SER A 450 20.53 28.68 -5.26
C SER A 450 21.96 29.20 -5.07
N PRO A 451 22.75 28.61 -4.16
CA PRO A 451 24.09 29.11 -3.88
C PRO A 451 24.99 28.97 -5.12
N LYS A 452 25.87 29.98 -5.24
CA LYS A 452 26.78 30.29 -6.33
C LYS A 452 27.45 29.07 -7.00
N ILE A 453 27.29 28.96 -8.32
CA ILE A 453 28.36 28.53 -9.22
C ILE A 453 28.48 29.60 -10.30
N ARG A 454 29.49 30.47 -10.18
CA ARG A 454 29.90 31.38 -11.25
C ARG A 454 30.97 30.69 -12.10
N ASN A 455 30.80 30.85 -13.41
CA ASN A 455 31.79 30.73 -14.49
C ASN A 455 32.23 29.32 -14.90
N GLY A 456 31.70 28.86 -16.04
CA GLY A 456 32.26 27.76 -16.83
C GLY A 456 31.70 27.82 -18.25
N ARG A 457 32.56 28.15 -19.21
CA ARG A 457 32.25 28.29 -20.65
C ARG A 457 31.62 27.02 -21.23
N THR A 458 30.80 27.23 -22.25
CA THR A 458 30.32 26.27 -23.25
C THR A 458 31.27 25.07 -23.43
N SER A 459 30.88 23.91 -22.89
CA SER A 459 31.46 22.62 -23.24
C SER A 459 30.29 21.68 -23.50
N LEU A 460 29.97 21.52 -24.79
CA LEU A 460 29.04 20.51 -25.27
C LEU A 460 29.70 19.15 -25.01
N ALA A 461 29.25 18.44 -23.98
CA ALA A 461 29.54 17.02 -23.87
C ALA A 461 28.92 16.30 -25.09
N PRO A 462 29.64 15.40 -25.77
CA PRO A 462 29.12 14.70 -26.93
C PRO A 462 27.92 13.84 -26.53
N MET A 463 26.76 14.13 -27.10
CA MET A 463 25.51 13.40 -26.86
C MET A 463 25.67 11.94 -27.29
N THR A 464 25.40 11.02 -26.36
CA THR A 464 25.35 9.58 -26.66
C THR A 464 24.09 9.26 -27.50
N PRO A 465 24.11 8.20 -28.34
CA PRO A 465 23.02 7.89 -29.28
C PRO A 465 21.62 7.81 -28.66
N ASN A 466 21.50 7.39 -27.40
CA ASN A 466 20.21 7.32 -26.70
C ASN A 466 19.57 8.70 -26.46
N THR A 467 20.38 9.73 -26.18
CA THR A 467 19.88 11.11 -26.00
C THR A 467 19.48 11.78 -27.33
N ARG A 468 19.98 11.27 -28.47
CA ARG A 468 19.58 11.73 -29.81
C ARG A 468 18.24 11.12 -30.23
N ARG A 469 17.96 9.88 -29.84
CA ARG A 469 16.66 9.20 -30.09
C ARG A 469 15.52 9.86 -29.31
N THR A 470 15.72 10.16 -28.02
CA THR A 470 14.70 10.81 -27.20
C THR A 470 14.37 12.24 -27.67
N LYS A 471 15.37 13.00 -28.14
CA LYS A 471 15.12 14.31 -28.79
C LYS A 471 14.43 14.19 -30.15
N GLY A 472 14.68 13.12 -30.91
CA GLY A 472 14.06 12.87 -32.21
C GLY A 472 12.56 12.59 -32.11
N GLU A 473 12.13 11.75 -31.16
CA GLU A 473 10.70 11.44 -30.96
C GLU A 473 9.88 12.67 -30.54
N SER A 474 10.47 13.61 -29.80
CA SER A 474 9.81 14.86 -29.40
C SER A 474 9.59 15.85 -30.57
N LEU A 475 10.26 15.67 -31.71
CA LEU A 475 10.14 16.58 -32.86
C LEU A 475 9.03 16.18 -33.84
N PHE A 476 8.61 14.91 -33.83
CA PHE A 476 7.59 14.39 -34.75
C PHE A 476 6.19 14.25 -34.13
N HIS A 477 6.09 14.37 -32.81
CA HIS A 477 4.81 14.54 -32.12
C HIS A 477 4.59 16.04 -31.93
N GLY A 478 3.74 16.63 -32.78
CA GLY A 478 3.42 18.05 -32.72
C GLY A 478 3.15 18.52 -31.30
N VAL A 479 3.72 19.67 -30.94
CA VAL A 479 3.51 20.34 -29.65
C VAL A 479 2.01 20.56 -29.50
N SER A 480 1.34 19.72 -28.71
CA SER A 480 -0.03 20.00 -28.29
C SER A 480 0.03 21.24 -27.41
N THR A 481 -0.42 22.37 -27.95
CA THR A 481 -0.48 23.68 -27.31
C THR A 481 -1.62 23.77 -26.29
N SER A 482 -1.75 22.77 -25.41
CA SER A 482 -2.59 22.88 -24.21
C SER A 482 -1.69 23.12 -23.01
N SER A 483 -1.35 24.38 -22.76
CA SER A 483 -0.70 24.84 -21.52
C SER A 483 -1.65 24.80 -20.30
N SER A 484 -2.61 23.88 -20.26
CA SER A 484 -3.42 23.62 -19.08
C SER A 484 -2.65 22.69 -18.15
N THR A 485 -2.23 23.19 -16.99
CA THR A 485 -1.78 22.36 -15.88
C THR A 485 -2.84 21.29 -15.60
N PRO A 486 -2.49 19.99 -15.58
CA PRO A 486 -3.41 18.94 -15.18
C PRO A 486 -4.09 19.25 -13.84
N ASN A 487 -5.43 19.17 -13.81
CA ASN A 487 -6.21 19.40 -12.59
C ASN A 487 -6.33 18.14 -11.71
N HIS A 488 -5.71 17.03 -12.12
CA HIS A 488 -5.79 15.74 -11.47
C HIS A 488 -4.40 15.15 -11.26
N GLY A 489 -4.18 14.60 -10.08
CA GLY A 489 -2.95 13.96 -9.68
C GLY A 489 -3.11 13.35 -8.30
N GLY A 490 -2.17 12.49 -7.93
CA GLY A 490 -2.21 11.84 -6.62
C GLY A 490 -0.90 11.20 -6.21
N VAL A 491 -0.82 10.87 -4.94
CA VAL A 491 0.32 10.26 -4.27
C VAL A 491 -0.14 8.97 -3.59
N SER A 492 0.53 7.87 -3.91
CA SER A 492 0.30 6.56 -3.30
C SER A 492 1.57 6.14 -2.59
N VAL A 493 1.50 5.96 -1.27
CA VAL A 493 2.63 5.47 -0.45
C VAL A 493 2.31 4.08 0.07
N ALA A 494 3.22 3.14 -0.13
CA ALA A 494 3.13 1.79 0.40
C ALA A 494 4.32 1.50 1.31
N SER A 495 4.04 1.32 2.59
CA SER A 495 5.05 1.12 3.63
C SER A 495 5.16 -0.35 4.01
N LEU A 496 6.39 -0.83 4.18
CA LEU A 496 6.68 -2.11 4.84
C LEU A 496 7.33 -1.82 6.20
N PRO A 497 6.74 -2.29 7.32
CA PRO A 497 7.39 -2.13 8.62
C PRO A 497 8.71 -2.91 8.67
N SER A 498 9.71 -2.32 9.31
CA SER A 498 10.96 -3.02 9.58
C SER A 498 10.73 -4.12 10.63
N VAL A 499 11.18 -5.33 10.30
CA VAL A 499 11.12 -6.49 11.20
C VAL A 499 12.15 -6.40 12.34
N VAL A 500 13.21 -5.61 12.15
CA VAL A 500 14.39 -5.55 13.04
C VAL A 500 14.57 -4.15 13.65
N GLY A 501 13.46 -3.44 13.91
CA GLY A 501 13.49 -2.11 14.55
C GLY A 501 14.14 -0.99 13.72
N GLY A 502 14.44 -1.22 12.44
CA GLY A 502 14.98 -0.21 11.52
C GLY A 502 13.91 0.72 10.92
N ALA A 503 14.33 1.61 10.02
CA ALA A 503 13.44 2.50 9.28
C ALA A 503 12.43 1.72 8.41
N SER A 504 11.23 2.28 8.21
CA SER A 504 10.22 1.66 7.34
C SER A 504 10.64 1.73 5.88
N GLU A 505 10.38 0.65 5.15
CA GLU A 505 10.70 0.56 3.73
C GLU A 505 9.50 1.05 2.91
N ASP A 506 9.55 2.32 2.53
CA ASP A 506 8.47 3.00 1.82
C ASP A 506 8.74 3.07 0.31
N SER A 507 7.73 2.74 -0.49
CA SER A 507 7.70 3.01 -1.93
C SER A 507 6.61 4.02 -2.26
N VAL A 508 6.93 4.98 -3.13
CA VAL A 508 6.05 6.09 -3.49
C VAL A 508 5.76 6.02 -4.98
N VAL A 509 4.49 6.17 -5.34
CA VAL A 509 4.05 6.41 -6.72
C VAL A 509 3.34 7.77 -6.76
N ILE A 510 3.76 8.63 -7.68
CA ILE A 510 3.18 9.95 -7.93
C ILE A 510 2.62 9.94 -9.34
N TRP A 511 1.37 10.34 -9.51
CA TRP A 511 0.78 10.50 -10.83
C TRP A 511 0.26 11.92 -11.03
N TYR A 512 0.40 12.44 -12.23
CA TYR A 512 0.03 13.81 -12.59
C TYR A 512 -0.53 13.82 -14.00
N GLY A 513 -1.83 14.10 -14.13
CA GLY A 513 -2.56 13.87 -15.37
C GLY A 513 -2.51 12.39 -15.78
N SER A 514 -1.83 12.12 -16.89
CA SER A 514 -1.67 10.78 -17.46
C SER A 514 -0.31 10.15 -17.17
N GLU A 515 0.61 10.90 -16.56
CA GLU A 515 1.97 10.43 -16.30
C GLU A 515 2.07 9.84 -14.90
N VAL A 516 2.79 8.73 -14.77
CA VAL A 516 2.99 8.02 -13.49
C VAL A 516 4.48 7.86 -13.24
N PHE A 517 4.91 8.17 -12.03
CA PHE A 517 6.30 8.19 -11.59
C PHE A 517 6.45 7.40 -10.30
N ARG A 518 7.61 6.79 -10.09
CA ARG A 518 7.87 5.96 -8.91
C ARG A 518 9.21 6.24 -8.24
N ILE A 519 9.21 6.01 -6.93
CA ILE A 519 10.36 5.89 -6.05
C ILE A 519 10.26 4.51 -5.39
N SER A 520 11.12 3.58 -5.77
CA SER A 520 11.06 2.20 -5.27
C SER A 520 11.42 2.09 -3.78
N ASN A 521 12.30 2.96 -3.28
CA ASN A 521 12.68 3.02 -1.87
C ASN A 521 12.96 4.48 -1.49
N LEU A 522 12.10 5.03 -0.63
CA LEU A 522 12.13 6.43 -0.24
C LEU A 522 13.38 6.76 0.57
N GLU A 523 13.74 5.95 1.57
CA GLU A 523 14.91 6.21 2.42
C GLU A 523 16.21 6.26 1.61
N LYS A 524 16.42 5.31 0.70
CA LYS A 524 17.56 5.31 -0.23
C LYS A 524 17.54 6.50 -1.19
N PHE A 525 16.36 6.99 -1.52
CA PHE A 525 16.21 8.18 -2.36
C PHE A 525 16.59 9.44 -1.58
N LEU A 526 16.12 9.59 -0.34
CA LEU A 526 16.46 10.71 0.55
C LEU A 526 17.96 10.77 0.82
N SER A 527 18.59 9.64 1.18
CA SER A 527 20.04 9.58 1.47
C SER A 527 20.89 9.93 0.26
N ARG A 528 20.55 9.42 -0.93
CA ARG A 528 21.21 9.78 -2.19
C ARG A 528 21.06 11.27 -2.50
N THR A 529 19.87 11.84 -2.27
CA THR A 529 19.62 13.27 -2.51
C THR A 529 20.43 14.16 -1.56
N ALA A 530 20.52 13.80 -0.28
CA ALA A 530 21.33 14.53 0.70
C ALA A 530 22.83 14.47 0.36
N SER A 531 23.33 13.29 -0.03
CA SER A 531 24.75 13.13 -0.41
C SER A 531 25.13 13.86 -1.71
N GLY A 532 24.23 13.90 -2.70
CA GLY A 532 24.42 14.62 -3.96
C GLY A 532 24.53 16.14 -3.76
N ASN A 533 23.78 16.70 -2.80
CA ASN A 533 23.85 18.11 -2.46
C ASN A 533 25.06 18.49 -1.60
N ALA A 534 25.68 17.55 -0.88
CA ALA A 534 26.77 17.82 0.05
C ALA A 534 28.15 17.99 -0.61
N ASN A 535 28.41 17.29 -1.74
CA ASN A 535 29.77 17.20 -2.29
C ASN A 535 29.98 17.90 -3.65
N GLY A 536 29.04 18.71 -4.14
CA GLY A 536 29.19 19.43 -5.41
C GLY A 536 29.48 18.52 -6.62
N GLY A 537 29.16 17.23 -6.52
CA GLY A 537 29.42 16.23 -7.55
C GLY A 537 28.47 16.38 -8.73
N SER A 538 28.99 16.24 -9.95
CA SER A 538 28.27 16.41 -11.22
C SER A 538 27.25 15.30 -11.56
N LEU A 539 26.91 14.44 -10.61
CA LEU A 539 25.91 13.39 -10.83
C LEU A 539 24.50 13.99 -10.73
N PRO A 540 23.60 13.71 -11.69
CA PRO A 540 22.22 14.15 -11.58
C PRO A 540 21.62 13.69 -10.25
N ALA A 541 20.96 14.60 -9.53
CA ALA A 541 20.14 14.22 -8.37
C ALA A 541 19.23 13.04 -8.77
N PRO A 542 18.96 12.08 -7.87
CA PRO A 542 18.14 10.92 -8.20
C PRO A 542 16.78 11.43 -8.71
N GLY A 543 16.52 11.23 -10.00
CA GLY A 543 15.26 11.61 -10.63
C GLY A 543 14.15 10.62 -10.30
N LEU A 544 12.90 11.08 -10.35
CA LEU A 544 11.76 10.18 -10.37
C LEU A 544 11.85 9.24 -11.57
N THR A 545 11.56 7.96 -11.39
CA THR A 545 11.54 7.01 -12.52
C THR A 545 10.16 7.01 -13.15
N PRO A 546 9.99 7.42 -14.42
CA PRO A 546 8.70 7.35 -15.09
C PRO A 546 8.30 5.89 -15.38
N LEU A 547 7.02 5.58 -15.17
CA LEU A 547 6.41 4.32 -15.60
C LEU A 547 5.87 4.53 -17.02
N GLN A 548 6.68 4.15 -18.01
CA GLN A 548 6.39 4.42 -19.42
C GLN A 548 5.37 3.46 -20.03
N GLY A 549 4.68 3.93 -21.07
CA GLY A 549 3.85 3.09 -21.94
C GLY A 549 2.52 2.65 -21.35
N ILE A 550 2.01 3.30 -20.31
CA ILE A 550 0.70 2.98 -19.73
C ILE A 550 -0.39 3.35 -20.72
N ALA A 551 -1.08 2.36 -21.25
CA ALA A 551 -2.14 2.58 -22.22
C ALA A 551 -3.46 2.94 -21.50
N LEU A 552 -3.67 4.23 -21.23
CA LEU A 552 -4.90 4.73 -20.57
C LEU A 552 -6.11 4.81 -21.51
N HIS A 553 -5.91 4.73 -22.83
CA HIS A 553 -6.98 4.73 -23.84
C HIS A 553 -7.94 5.94 -23.73
N GLY A 554 -7.40 7.12 -23.41
CA GLY A 554 -8.17 8.36 -23.28
C GLY A 554 -8.95 8.51 -21.97
N GLU A 555 -8.88 7.55 -21.04
CA GLU A 555 -9.51 7.66 -19.73
C GLU A 555 -8.59 8.35 -18.71
N ALA A 556 -9.20 9.06 -17.76
CA ALA A 556 -8.49 9.64 -16.65
C ALA A 556 -8.18 8.58 -15.58
N ILE A 557 -7.04 8.74 -14.91
CA ILE A 557 -6.70 7.95 -13.73
C ILE A 557 -7.60 8.39 -12.57
N THR A 558 -8.30 7.44 -11.96
CA THR A 558 -9.18 7.69 -10.81
C THR A 558 -8.46 7.38 -9.50
N SER A 559 -7.66 6.32 -9.46
CA SER A 559 -6.84 5.96 -8.30
C SER A 559 -5.63 5.10 -8.68
N VAL A 560 -4.57 5.19 -7.87
CA VAL A 560 -3.36 4.38 -8.01
C VAL A 560 -3.01 3.75 -6.66
N ASN A 561 -2.83 2.44 -6.65
CA ASN A 561 -2.43 1.66 -5.49
C ASN A 561 -1.21 0.80 -5.82
N GLN A 562 -0.50 0.35 -4.79
CA GLN A 562 0.64 -0.54 -4.95
C GLN A 562 0.31 -1.89 -4.30
N LEU A 563 0.72 -2.98 -4.94
CA LEU A 563 0.57 -4.32 -4.38
C LEU A 563 1.66 -4.60 -3.34
N ASP A 564 1.41 -5.60 -2.49
CA ASP A 564 2.40 -6.05 -1.52
C ASP A 564 3.64 -6.63 -2.21
N THR A 565 4.78 -6.48 -1.55
CA THR A 565 6.07 -7.01 -1.97
C THR A 565 6.77 -7.64 -0.77
N THR A 566 7.80 -8.42 -1.00
CA THR A 566 8.58 -9.02 0.07
C THR A 566 9.56 -8.01 0.68
N VAL A 567 9.92 -8.20 1.96
CA VAL A 567 10.96 -7.39 2.62
C VAL A 567 12.28 -7.46 1.84
N ARG A 568 12.61 -8.62 1.26
CA ARG A 568 13.80 -8.78 0.42
C ARG A 568 13.77 -7.87 -0.81
N GLU A 569 12.65 -7.86 -1.53
CA GLU A 569 12.47 -7.04 -2.74
C GLU A 569 12.51 -5.54 -2.42
N ALA A 570 11.82 -5.12 -1.36
CA ALA A 570 11.82 -3.73 -0.90
C ALA A 570 13.22 -3.25 -0.50
N ARG A 571 14.01 -4.10 0.19
CA ARG A 571 15.44 -3.84 0.48
C ARG A 571 16.29 -3.74 -0.76
N LEU A 572 16.01 -4.52 -1.78
CA LEU A 572 16.72 -4.46 -3.06
C LEU A 572 16.22 -3.30 -3.95
N ALA A 573 15.23 -2.53 -3.48
CA ALA A 573 14.56 -1.48 -4.25
C ALA A 573 13.98 -2.01 -5.58
N ILE A 574 13.56 -3.29 -5.59
CA ILE A 574 12.78 -3.87 -6.68
C ILE A 574 11.43 -3.14 -6.68
N PRO A 575 11.00 -2.56 -7.82
CA PRO A 575 9.77 -1.78 -7.82
C PRO A 575 8.55 -2.68 -7.61
N ARG A 576 7.61 -2.21 -6.78
CA ARG A 576 6.32 -2.88 -6.56
C ARG A 576 5.49 -2.91 -7.84
N ASP A 577 4.62 -3.91 -7.92
CA ASP A 577 3.54 -3.91 -8.91
C ASP A 577 2.55 -2.79 -8.59
N VAL A 578 2.14 -2.07 -9.64
CA VAL A 578 1.24 -0.91 -9.51
C VAL A 578 -0.10 -1.24 -10.11
N LEU A 579 -1.15 -0.88 -9.38
CA LEU A 579 -2.56 -1.06 -9.72
C LEU A 579 -3.16 0.30 -10.04
N ILE A 580 -3.55 0.51 -11.29
CA ILE A 580 -4.11 1.76 -11.79
C ILE A 580 -5.57 1.51 -12.13
N PHE A 581 -6.46 2.30 -11.54
CA PHE A 581 -7.86 2.35 -11.94
C PHE A 581 -8.09 3.59 -12.79
N THR A 582 -8.86 3.39 -13.84
CA THR A 582 -9.47 4.45 -14.65
C THR A 582 -10.98 4.38 -14.47
N ASP A 583 -11.73 5.17 -15.25
CA ASP A 583 -13.18 5.16 -15.18
C ASP A 583 -13.76 3.75 -15.44
N HIS A 584 -13.30 3.01 -16.46
CA HIS A 584 -13.87 1.70 -16.80
C HIS A 584 -12.84 0.57 -16.90
N ARG A 585 -11.62 0.77 -16.41
CA ARG A 585 -10.55 -0.24 -16.52
C ARG A 585 -9.71 -0.35 -15.25
N VAL A 586 -9.16 -1.55 -15.09
CA VAL A 586 -8.09 -1.83 -14.14
C VAL A 586 -6.86 -2.22 -14.93
N ILE A 587 -5.75 -1.54 -14.70
CA ILE A 587 -4.46 -1.81 -15.33
C ILE A 587 -3.49 -2.21 -14.21
N ILE A 588 -2.93 -3.42 -14.29
CA ILE A 588 -1.88 -3.88 -13.38
C ILE A 588 -0.57 -3.90 -14.15
N THR A 589 0.38 -3.09 -13.72
CA THR A 589 1.75 -3.11 -14.26
C THR A 589 2.62 -3.98 -13.37
N VAL A 590 3.10 -5.09 -13.92
CA VAL A 590 3.98 -6.07 -13.28
C VAL A 590 5.39 -5.92 -13.82
N ASN A 591 6.40 -5.92 -12.95
CA ASN A 591 7.79 -5.99 -13.38
C ASN A 591 8.17 -7.47 -13.52
N THR A 592 8.34 -7.95 -14.74
CA THR A 592 8.78 -9.33 -14.98
C THR A 592 10.29 -9.39 -15.11
N THR A 593 10.92 -10.37 -14.47
CA THR A 593 12.34 -10.67 -14.62
C THR A 593 12.66 -11.36 -15.95
N GLN A 594 11.66 -11.97 -16.59
CA GLN A 594 11.78 -12.65 -17.88
C GLN A 594 10.82 -12.03 -18.90
N PRO A 595 11.26 -11.76 -20.15
CA PRO A 595 10.37 -11.28 -21.19
C PRO A 595 9.27 -12.32 -21.44
N LEU A 596 8.03 -11.87 -21.47
CA LEU A 596 6.88 -12.72 -21.71
C LEU A 596 6.78 -13.09 -23.18
N GLY A 597 6.92 -14.39 -23.47
CA GLY A 597 6.82 -14.97 -24.81
C GLY A 597 7.70 -16.22 -24.95
N ARG A 598 7.29 -17.17 -25.80
CA ARG A 598 8.14 -18.29 -26.24
C ARG A 598 9.36 -17.77 -26.99
N ASP A 599 10.40 -17.39 -26.26
CA ASP A 599 11.73 -17.44 -26.83
C ASP A 599 12.17 -18.90 -26.72
N LEU A 600 11.82 -19.71 -27.73
CA LEU A 600 12.17 -21.15 -27.78
C LEU A 600 13.67 -21.34 -27.51
N ASN A 601 14.49 -20.39 -27.95
CA ASN A 601 15.94 -20.38 -27.70
C ASN A 601 16.30 -20.19 -26.21
N ALA A 602 15.51 -19.43 -25.45
CA ALA A 602 15.74 -19.26 -24.01
C ALA A 602 15.35 -20.51 -23.20
N ALA A 603 14.32 -21.24 -23.64
CA ALA A 603 13.95 -22.53 -23.05
C ALA A 603 15.05 -23.58 -23.29
N PHE A 604 15.54 -23.70 -24.54
CA PHE A 604 16.68 -24.56 -24.87
C PHE A 604 17.98 -24.16 -24.16
N ALA A 605 18.24 -22.86 -24.01
CA ALA A 605 19.42 -22.38 -23.28
C ALA A 605 19.34 -22.66 -21.77
N LYS A 606 18.15 -22.61 -21.19
CA LYS A 606 17.92 -22.96 -19.78
C LYS A 606 18.07 -24.47 -19.57
N GLU A 607 17.49 -25.28 -20.43
CA GLU A 607 17.64 -26.74 -20.40
C GLU A 607 19.11 -27.16 -20.53
N GLN A 608 19.86 -26.55 -21.45
CA GLN A 608 21.32 -26.77 -21.56
C GLN A 608 22.10 -26.32 -20.32
N ALA A 609 21.70 -25.21 -19.69
CA ALA A 609 22.36 -24.72 -18.48
C ALA A 609 22.07 -25.63 -17.28
N ASP A 610 20.83 -26.07 -17.12
CA ASP A 610 20.39 -26.99 -16.07
C ASP A 610 21.06 -28.37 -16.25
N GLU A 611 21.18 -28.86 -17.49
CA GLU A 611 21.96 -30.06 -17.81
C GLU A 611 23.46 -29.89 -17.51
N ALA A 612 24.07 -28.76 -17.88
CA ALA A 612 25.47 -28.50 -17.61
C ALA A 612 25.77 -28.40 -16.10
N GLU A 613 24.84 -27.83 -15.33
CA GLU A 613 24.92 -27.77 -13.87
C GLU A 613 24.75 -29.17 -13.25
N ALA A 614 23.78 -29.96 -13.71
CA ALA A 614 23.60 -31.35 -13.31
C ALA A 614 24.84 -32.22 -13.61
N ARG A 615 25.46 -32.03 -14.78
CA ARG A 615 26.74 -32.71 -15.12
C ARG A 615 27.86 -32.30 -14.17
N LYS A 616 27.94 -31.02 -13.79
CA LYS A 616 28.95 -30.52 -12.87
C LYS A 616 28.74 -31.04 -11.45
N THR A 617 27.49 -31.14 -10.99
CA THR A 617 27.16 -31.74 -9.70
C THR A 617 27.48 -33.23 -9.69
N ASP A 618 27.12 -33.96 -10.75
CA ASP A 618 27.38 -35.40 -10.86
C ASP A 618 28.89 -35.68 -10.94
N GLN A 619 29.68 -34.85 -11.64
CA GLN A 619 31.15 -34.94 -11.61
C GLN A 619 31.74 -34.62 -10.23
N ALA A 620 31.17 -33.67 -9.50
CA ALA A 620 31.62 -33.33 -8.14
C ALA A 620 31.28 -34.45 -7.13
N LEU A 621 30.13 -35.10 -7.27
CA LEU A 621 29.71 -36.24 -6.46
C LEU A 621 30.54 -37.49 -6.78
N LEU A 622 30.88 -37.71 -8.06
CA LEU A 622 31.81 -38.75 -8.48
C LEU A 622 33.19 -38.58 -7.84
N ALA A 623 33.73 -37.36 -7.85
CA ALA A 623 35.02 -37.04 -7.24
C ALA A 623 35.06 -37.26 -5.71
N ARG A 624 33.88 -37.22 -5.07
CA ARG A 624 33.72 -37.48 -3.63
C ARG A 624 33.34 -38.92 -3.31
N GLY A 625 33.09 -39.76 -4.32
CA GLY A 625 32.63 -41.14 -4.14
C GLY A 625 31.18 -41.25 -3.65
N GLU A 626 30.38 -40.18 -3.78
CA GLU A 626 28.99 -40.08 -3.30
C GLU A 626 27.98 -40.14 -4.46
N LEU A 627 28.41 -40.49 -5.67
CA LEU A 627 27.53 -40.58 -6.83
C LEU A 627 26.63 -41.81 -6.73
N ASP A 628 25.33 -41.62 -6.94
CA ASP A 628 24.34 -42.68 -6.96
C ASP A 628 24.30 -43.41 -8.31
N LEU A 629 23.62 -44.56 -8.37
CA LEU A 629 23.49 -45.34 -9.59
C LEU A 629 22.76 -44.57 -10.71
N GLY A 630 21.87 -43.63 -10.34
CA GLY A 630 21.17 -42.76 -11.27
C GLY A 630 22.10 -41.73 -11.94
N GLY A 631 22.95 -41.05 -11.17
CA GLY A 631 23.97 -40.14 -11.70
C GLY A 631 25.06 -40.85 -12.50
N MET A 632 25.40 -42.08 -12.12
CA MET A 632 26.35 -42.90 -12.88
C MET A 632 25.81 -43.29 -14.25
N GLY A 633 24.50 -43.59 -14.36
CA GLY A 633 23.83 -43.82 -15.64
C GLY A 633 23.87 -42.60 -16.56
N ARG A 634 23.58 -41.41 -16.04
CA ARG A 634 23.62 -40.15 -16.81
C ARG A 634 25.02 -39.81 -17.34
N LEU A 635 26.06 -40.03 -16.54
CA LEU A 635 27.45 -39.79 -16.98
C LEU A 635 27.90 -40.79 -18.06
N LEU A 636 27.44 -42.04 -17.98
CA LEU A 636 27.76 -43.07 -18.97
C LEU A 636 27.03 -42.83 -20.30
N GLU A 637 25.78 -42.39 -20.26
CA GLU A 637 25.00 -42.02 -21.45
C GLU A 637 25.64 -40.84 -22.21
N ASP A 638 26.19 -39.86 -21.50
CA ASP A 638 26.92 -38.73 -22.10
C ASP A 638 28.27 -39.16 -22.72
N MET A 639 28.94 -40.16 -22.12
CA MET A 639 30.13 -40.78 -22.71
C MET A 639 29.80 -41.59 -23.97
N GLU A 640 28.66 -42.27 -23.99
CA GLU A 640 28.18 -43.03 -25.15
C GLU A 640 27.83 -42.11 -26.33
N GLY A 641 27.24 -40.93 -26.05
CA GLY A 641 27.00 -39.87 -27.03
C GLY A 641 28.28 -39.23 -27.62
N SER A 642 29.40 -39.28 -26.90
CA SER A 642 30.70 -38.75 -27.36
C SER A 642 31.45 -39.69 -28.33
N GLY A 643 30.98 -40.93 -28.50
CA GLY A 643 31.64 -41.97 -29.28
C GLY A 643 31.49 -41.89 -30.80
N SER A 644 30.63 -40.99 -31.32
CA SER A 644 30.37 -40.87 -32.77
C SER A 644 30.57 -39.45 -33.31
N ALA A 645 31.66 -38.80 -32.94
CA ALA A 645 32.19 -37.64 -33.66
C ALA A 645 33.69 -37.49 -33.43
N SER A 646 34.48 -38.43 -33.96
CA SER A 646 35.91 -38.20 -34.19
C SER A 646 36.08 -37.14 -35.29
N GLY A 647 36.33 -35.89 -34.90
CA GLY A 647 36.70 -34.84 -35.83
C GLY A 647 37.10 -33.55 -35.12
N GLN A 648 38.41 -33.34 -34.98
CA GLN A 648 39.08 -32.11 -34.49
C GLN A 648 39.15 -31.90 -32.96
N ARG A 649 40.03 -32.68 -32.31
CA ARG A 649 40.82 -32.15 -31.19
C ARG A 649 41.89 -31.20 -31.75
N SER A 650 41.66 -29.89 -31.64
CA SER A 650 42.74 -28.91 -31.68
C SER A 650 43.27 -28.71 -30.26
N MET A 651 44.53 -29.08 -30.05
CA MET A 651 45.27 -28.75 -28.84
C MET A 651 45.45 -27.23 -28.73
N VAL A 652 44.87 -26.61 -27.70
CA VAL A 652 45.36 -25.32 -27.20
C VAL A 652 45.48 -25.40 -25.68
N ILE A 653 46.66 -25.83 -25.25
CA ILE A 653 47.22 -25.47 -23.95
C ILE A 653 47.61 -23.99 -24.07
N GLY A 654 46.96 -23.11 -23.30
CA GLY A 654 47.26 -21.68 -23.34
C GLY A 654 46.52 -20.92 -22.26
N ASN A 655 47.14 -20.85 -21.09
CA ASN A 655 46.70 -20.04 -19.95
C ASN A 655 47.22 -18.59 -20.14
N PRO A 656 46.39 -17.54 -20.33
CA PRO A 656 46.91 -16.18 -20.34
C PRO A 656 46.81 -15.56 -18.94
N ARG A 657 47.95 -15.58 -18.23
CA ARG A 657 48.23 -14.64 -17.15
C ARG A 657 48.09 -13.21 -17.69
N LYS A 658 47.19 -12.42 -17.11
CA LYS A 658 47.16 -10.96 -17.33
C LYS A 658 48.39 -10.34 -16.68
N VAL A 659 49.33 -9.89 -17.50
CA VAL A 659 50.48 -9.07 -17.11
C VAL A 659 50.01 -7.62 -17.01
N LEU A 660 50.17 -7.04 -15.82
CA LEU A 660 50.08 -5.61 -15.55
C LEU A 660 51.28 -4.93 -16.21
N PHE A 661 51.04 -4.00 -17.12
CA PHE A 661 52.04 -3.01 -17.50
C PHE A 661 51.75 -1.70 -16.76
N ALA A 662 52.54 -1.45 -15.72
CA ALA A 662 52.77 -0.13 -15.18
C ALA A 662 53.69 0.62 -16.15
N SER A 663 53.26 1.78 -16.64
CA SER A 663 54.12 2.74 -17.33
C SER A 663 54.69 3.71 -16.29
N SER A 664 56.00 3.67 -16.06
CA SER A 664 56.74 4.79 -15.48
C SER A 664 57.97 5.11 -16.34
N THR A 665 58.08 6.39 -16.70
CA THR A 665 59.30 7.19 -16.93
C THR A 665 60.26 6.76 -18.03
N THR A 666 60.30 7.56 -19.11
CA THR A 666 61.26 8.68 -19.25
C THR A 666 60.63 9.78 -20.09
#